data_AF-A0A2U1MSW8-F1
#
_entry.id   AF-A0A2U1MSW8-F1
#
_cell.length_a   1.000
_cell.length_b   1.000
_cell.length_c   1.000
_cell.angle_alpha   90.00
_cell.angle_beta   90.00
_cell.angle_gamma   90.00
#
_symmetry.space_group_name_H-M   'P 1'
#
loop_
_entity.id
_entity.type
_entity.pdbx_description
1 polymer ?
#
loop_
_entity_poly.entity_id
_entity_poly.type
_entity_poly.pdbx_seq_one_letter_code
_entity_poly.pdbx_strand_id
1 'polypeptide(L)'
;MNIKMEQKQISCGPVYDRVPPLSAKYQWFVAQSPEDDQEGTGDQFFYNIQDPLSCYRCRIPELLGKRIRGSFHGWLILSNDNMWSLWNPVTSKIMRLPPLILKDGDSTSIKECCLSLPPDDPKSILMLVRTDKPTFVFCLLDRGRKRLKWTEMSYAKQLKRITGDGCFVHSLSCCNGKLYALSTDNTFYYFVIEIGIMVKDGEVVIKLMLFAGRPDPPFHRGSKRKYFLTGSNSELFCIIIGLNFDVETDTTFSTMSLNKVDMTSIDWAKLEGLKRLDLTAKSPEEMEEEFNEMELSSEIWEKIEDLKDGNFFVDLARDNLVAYSPAVASEFGGKIHIRSKTGKIIYSYNLSDGSILLSSMFPSPVLPTSRVSVWECRLAVDYAKATQEVEDKDREIVVRQMIMEFCIGLEYLNFRATCKRCHLAAPVLQWRGEAALKRLENYSLLSPWLMVVDKKRGVVTFEDPLFGYKYFMKKLPDSIGDGEICYSAYGWLLFYTEYGLEFCNPFTNEVHDLPVPDIFFYSLCFSAPPFSPDCMVVGFNTEDLYALGDDGELHVFKNLAQEDFSWKKDVVEAPRSCCRSSNEFFLTKCGHQHLLLVIVAHFGESIEVFMLNHLTSKWEKINSLAKLVIYISDSACFCSVAKMPEMENKIFFARLYNKNGKVAFYSLETGMYHTLNAKNIEESFEDFVGTKHYPFNPHVWIEPRWF
;
A
#
# COMPACT_ATOMS: atom_id res chain seq x y z
N MET A 1 30.36 -34.47 13.40
CA MET A 1 30.75 -34.14 12.01
C MET A 1 30.12 -32.80 11.68
N ASN A 2 30.93 -31.73 11.71
CA ASN A 2 30.47 -30.37 11.44
C ASN A 2 30.22 -30.20 9.94
N ILE A 3 28.95 -30.05 9.54
CA ILE A 3 28.59 -29.61 8.21
C ILE A 3 28.80 -28.09 8.19
N LYS A 4 29.94 -27.65 7.67
CA LYS A 4 30.13 -26.26 7.21
C LYS A 4 29.14 -26.03 6.07
N MET A 5 28.07 -25.27 6.34
CA MET A 5 27.35 -24.57 5.27
C MET A 5 28.24 -23.40 4.83
N GLU A 6 29.00 -23.59 3.76
CA GLU A 6 29.61 -22.47 3.06
C GLU A 6 28.50 -21.67 2.38
N GLN A 7 28.24 -20.48 2.94
CA GLN A 7 27.47 -19.43 2.30
C GLN A 7 28.28 -18.98 1.08
N LYS A 8 28.04 -19.61 -0.08
CA LYS A 8 28.63 -19.17 -1.35
C LYS A 8 28.01 -17.82 -1.74
N GLN A 9 28.64 -16.75 -1.26
CA GLN A 9 28.44 -15.39 -1.74
C GLN A 9 28.98 -15.34 -3.19
N ILE A 10 28.09 -15.35 -4.18
CA ILE A 10 28.47 -15.12 -5.58
C ILE A 10 28.58 -13.60 -5.75
N SER A 11 29.69 -13.00 -5.30
CA SER A 11 30.01 -11.63 -5.67
C SER A 11 30.51 -11.63 -7.12
N CYS A 12 29.82 -10.94 -8.04
CA CYS A 12 30.48 -10.53 -9.27
C CYS A 12 31.73 -9.72 -8.89
N GLY A 13 32.88 -10.02 -9.50
CA GLY A 13 34.18 -9.46 -9.09
C GLY A 13 34.20 -7.92 -9.01
N PRO A 14 35.09 -7.34 -8.20
CA PRO A 14 35.12 -5.89 -7.99
C PRO A 14 35.42 -5.15 -9.30
N VAL A 15 34.58 -4.18 -9.66
CA VAL A 15 34.83 -3.25 -10.76
C VAL A 15 35.33 -1.95 -10.17
N TYR A 16 36.65 -1.78 -10.16
CA TYR A 16 37.28 -0.52 -9.74
C TYR A 16 37.26 0.49 -10.89
N ASP A 17 36.88 1.73 -10.59
CA ASP A 17 36.98 2.91 -11.47
C ASP A 17 36.12 2.91 -12.75
N ARG A 18 35.09 2.05 -12.85
CA ARG A 18 34.11 2.05 -13.96
C ARG A 18 32.69 1.76 -13.46
N VAL A 19 31.69 2.32 -14.16
CA VAL A 19 30.27 1.97 -13.94
C VAL A 19 30.08 0.49 -14.30
N PRO A 20 29.46 -0.33 -13.43
CA PRO A 20 29.22 -1.74 -13.73
C PRO A 20 28.31 -1.89 -14.96
N PRO A 21 28.38 -3.01 -15.70
CA PRO A 21 27.49 -3.27 -16.83
C PRO A 21 26.07 -3.58 -16.34
N LEU A 22 25.35 -2.54 -15.94
CA LEU A 22 23.99 -2.63 -15.41
C LEU A 22 23.01 -2.92 -16.54
N SER A 23 22.22 -3.99 -16.40
CA SER A 23 21.17 -4.31 -17.38
C SER A 23 19.97 -3.39 -17.19
N ALA A 24 19.46 -2.84 -18.29
CA ALA A 24 18.20 -2.08 -18.30
C ALA A 24 16.97 -2.93 -17.94
N LYS A 25 17.10 -4.27 -17.92
CA LYS A 25 16.01 -5.18 -17.50
C LYS A 25 15.62 -5.02 -16.03
N TYR A 26 16.53 -4.50 -15.19
CA TYR A 26 16.34 -4.38 -13.75
C TYR A 26 16.45 -2.93 -13.30
N GLN A 27 15.75 -2.63 -12.21
CA GLN A 27 15.93 -1.38 -11.48
C GLN A 27 17.10 -1.52 -10.50
N TRP A 28 18.06 -0.60 -10.56
CA TRP A 28 19.28 -0.63 -9.77
C TRP A 28 19.28 0.40 -8.65
N PHE A 29 19.76 -0.03 -7.48
CA PHE A 29 19.91 0.75 -6.27
C PHE A 29 21.39 0.88 -5.96
N VAL A 30 21.78 2.05 -5.46
CA VAL A 30 23.16 2.35 -5.05
C VAL A 30 23.17 2.62 -3.57
N ALA A 31 23.88 1.81 -2.80
CA ALA A 31 24.16 2.05 -1.39
C ALA A 31 25.63 2.47 -1.20
N GLN A 32 25.89 3.32 -0.21
CA GLN A 32 27.23 3.69 0.22
C GLN A 32 27.40 3.41 1.71
N SER A 33 28.53 2.80 2.09
CA SER A 33 28.88 2.63 3.51
C SER A 33 29.09 3.99 4.19
N PRO A 34 28.65 4.17 5.45
CA PRO A 34 28.95 5.37 6.23
C PRO A 34 30.47 5.53 6.42
N GLU A 35 30.94 6.78 6.50
CA GLU A 35 32.36 7.11 6.71
C GLU A 35 32.87 6.69 8.11
N ASP A 36 31.97 6.39 9.06
CA ASP A 36 32.29 6.09 10.47
C ASP A 36 32.59 4.61 10.76
N ASP A 37 32.49 3.71 9.77
CA ASP A 37 32.87 2.30 9.95
C ASP A 37 34.40 2.18 9.87
N GLN A 38 35.02 1.55 10.88
CA GLN A 38 36.48 1.44 11.07
C GLN A 38 37.28 0.84 9.88
N GLU A 39 36.60 0.34 8.83
CA GLU A 39 37.22 -0.16 7.60
C GLU A 39 37.20 0.82 6.40
N GLY A 40 36.51 1.96 6.47
CA GLY A 40 36.75 3.17 5.66
C GLY A 40 37.02 3.03 4.15
N THR A 41 36.45 2.04 3.45
CA THR A 41 36.88 1.75 2.06
C THR A 41 36.26 2.67 1.00
N GLY A 42 35.18 3.40 1.32
CA GLY A 42 34.49 4.31 0.39
C GLY A 42 33.78 3.61 -0.78
N ASP A 43 33.52 2.31 -0.69
CA ASP A 43 32.95 1.57 -1.81
C ASP A 43 31.43 1.77 -1.94
N GLN A 44 30.93 1.77 -3.17
CA GLN A 44 29.52 1.78 -3.53
C GLN A 44 29.05 0.37 -3.87
N PHE A 45 27.83 0.04 -3.43
CA PHE A 45 27.19 -1.24 -3.69
C PHE A 45 26.00 -1.02 -4.61
N PHE A 46 26.06 -1.61 -5.81
CA PHE A 46 24.96 -1.62 -6.76
C PHE A 46 24.22 -2.95 -6.67
N TYR A 47 22.91 -2.91 -6.42
CA TYR A 47 22.08 -4.11 -6.29
C TYR A 47 20.69 -3.89 -6.89
N ASN A 48 19.94 -4.96 -7.10
CA ASN A 48 18.53 -4.90 -7.50
C ASN A 48 17.66 -5.62 -6.46
N ILE A 49 16.36 -5.31 -6.40
CA ILE A 49 15.44 -5.88 -5.39
C ILE A 49 15.12 -7.35 -5.70
N GLN A 50 15.21 -7.74 -6.98
CA GLN A 50 14.81 -9.05 -7.49
C GLN A 50 15.84 -10.14 -7.14
N ASP A 51 17.12 -9.79 -7.05
CA ASP A 51 18.22 -10.64 -6.63
C ASP A 51 19.13 -9.87 -5.63
N PRO A 52 18.68 -9.73 -4.37
CA PRO A 52 19.38 -8.94 -3.36
C PRO A 52 20.75 -9.51 -2.97
N LEU A 53 21.01 -10.79 -3.27
CA LEU A 53 22.28 -11.45 -2.97
C LEU A 53 23.36 -11.14 -4.02
N SER A 54 22.95 -10.68 -5.20
CA SER A 54 23.83 -10.25 -6.29
C SER A 54 24.04 -8.74 -6.23
N CYS A 55 25.19 -8.31 -5.70
CA CYS A 55 25.61 -6.91 -5.71
C CYS A 55 26.95 -6.71 -6.42
N TYR A 56 27.11 -5.59 -7.10
CA TYR A 56 28.42 -5.10 -7.57
C TYR A 56 29.01 -4.16 -6.53
N ARG A 57 30.25 -4.43 -6.13
CA ARG A 57 31.07 -3.49 -5.35
C ARG A 57 31.91 -2.67 -6.31
N CYS A 58 31.75 -1.35 -6.25
CA CYS A 58 32.40 -0.39 -7.12
C CYS A 58 33.08 0.72 -6.30
N ARG A 59 34.04 1.40 -6.91
CA ARG A 59 34.59 2.65 -6.39
C ARG A 59 34.49 3.71 -7.49
N ILE A 60 33.48 4.56 -7.39
CA ILE A 60 33.18 5.65 -8.33
C ILE A 60 33.55 6.96 -7.63
N PRO A 61 34.67 7.59 -8.01
CA PRO A 61 35.17 8.78 -7.32
C PRO A 61 34.17 9.92 -7.23
N GLU A 62 33.34 10.10 -8.26
CA GLU A 62 32.35 11.17 -8.34
C GLU A 62 31.23 11.02 -7.30
N LEU A 63 30.95 9.80 -6.85
CA LEU A 63 29.91 9.46 -5.88
C LEU A 63 30.43 9.45 -4.44
N LEU A 64 31.75 9.37 -4.22
CA LEU A 64 32.36 9.30 -2.88
C LEU A 64 31.89 10.46 -1.99
N GLY A 65 31.31 10.14 -0.83
CA GLY A 65 30.81 11.13 0.13
C GLY A 65 29.62 11.96 -0.38
N LYS A 66 29.08 11.68 -1.57
CA LYS A 66 27.96 12.43 -2.16
C LYS A 66 26.67 11.63 -2.18
N ARG A 67 25.56 12.34 -2.00
CA ARG A 67 24.19 11.82 -2.12
C ARG A 67 23.71 12.04 -3.55
N ILE A 68 22.97 11.09 -4.11
CA ILE A 68 22.22 11.30 -5.35
C ILE A 68 20.86 11.87 -4.96
N ARG A 69 20.53 13.04 -5.49
CA ARG A 69 19.32 13.82 -5.15
C ARG A 69 18.24 13.72 -6.23
N GLY A 70 18.58 13.18 -7.39
CA GLY A 70 17.66 12.95 -8.50
C GLY A 70 18.41 12.67 -9.80
N SER A 71 17.67 12.16 -10.79
CA SER A 71 18.14 11.90 -12.16
C SER A 71 17.27 12.70 -13.13
N PHE A 72 17.88 13.56 -13.94
CA PHE A 72 17.17 14.41 -14.89
C PHE A 72 17.98 14.53 -16.18
N HIS A 73 17.34 14.30 -17.33
CA HIS A 73 17.96 14.44 -18.65
C HIS A 73 19.28 13.64 -18.81
N GLY A 74 19.40 12.50 -18.13
CA GLY A 74 20.62 11.68 -18.11
C GLY A 74 21.75 12.21 -17.22
N TRP A 75 21.48 13.20 -16.38
CA TRP A 75 22.40 13.74 -15.38
C TRP A 75 21.92 13.43 -13.97
N LEU A 76 22.85 13.07 -13.09
CA LEU A 76 22.62 12.90 -11.67
C LEU A 76 22.93 14.20 -10.93
N ILE A 77 21.99 14.61 -10.08
CA ILE A 77 22.21 15.72 -9.14
C ILE A 77 22.87 15.13 -7.90
N LEU A 78 24.08 15.58 -7.58
CA LEU A 78 24.86 15.12 -6.46
C LEU A 78 25.04 16.23 -5.43
N SER A 79 24.90 15.91 -4.15
CA SER A 79 25.18 16.85 -3.06
C SER A 79 26.03 16.25 -1.94
N ASN A 80 26.88 17.08 -1.33
CA ASN A 80 27.54 16.79 -0.05
C ASN A 80 27.60 18.08 0.77
N ASP A 81 26.94 18.10 1.93
CA ASP A 81 26.74 19.30 2.75
C ASP A 81 26.29 20.51 1.92
N ASN A 82 27.18 21.49 1.72
CA ASN A 82 26.93 22.71 0.97
C ASN A 82 27.38 22.65 -0.50
N MET A 83 27.97 21.54 -0.93
CA MET A 83 28.51 21.36 -2.27
C MET A 83 27.52 20.62 -3.17
N TRP A 84 27.27 21.16 -4.36
CA TRP A 84 26.39 20.58 -5.36
C TRP A 84 27.12 20.38 -6.68
N SER A 85 26.81 19.29 -7.38
CA SER A 85 27.36 19.00 -8.69
C SER A 85 26.38 18.22 -9.55
N LEU A 86 26.45 18.41 -10.87
CA LEU A 86 25.74 17.60 -11.85
C LEU A 86 26.76 16.68 -12.49
N TRP A 87 26.47 15.38 -12.53
CA TRP A 87 27.35 14.39 -13.13
C TRP A 87 26.59 13.55 -14.15
N ASN A 88 27.15 13.44 -15.35
CA ASN A 88 26.62 12.58 -16.39
C ASN A 88 27.42 11.27 -16.38
N PRO A 89 26.82 10.13 -15.98
CA PRO A 89 27.56 8.89 -15.83
C PRO A 89 27.94 8.23 -17.16
N VAL A 90 27.30 8.60 -18.27
CA VAL A 90 27.59 8.07 -19.61
C VAL A 90 28.77 8.77 -20.25
N THR A 91 28.86 10.09 -20.09
CA THR A 91 29.91 10.93 -20.68
C THR A 91 31.03 11.28 -19.71
N SER A 92 30.88 10.92 -18.44
CA SER A 92 31.73 11.32 -17.31
C SER A 92 31.91 12.84 -17.14
N LYS A 93 31.10 13.66 -17.80
CA LYS A 93 31.11 15.11 -17.63
C LYS A 93 30.61 15.47 -16.24
N ILE A 94 31.30 16.40 -15.58
CA ILE A 94 30.89 16.94 -14.28
C ILE A 94 30.81 18.46 -14.34
N MET A 95 29.71 19.00 -13.83
CA MET A 95 29.52 20.44 -13.64
C MET A 95 29.47 20.72 -12.14
N ARG A 96 30.43 21.49 -11.63
CA ARG A 96 30.51 21.87 -10.22
C ARG A 96 29.81 23.20 -10.01
N LEU A 97 28.93 23.25 -9.02
CA LEU A 97 28.24 24.48 -8.63
C LEU A 97 29.03 25.20 -7.53
N PRO A 98 28.85 26.53 -7.38
CA PRO A 98 29.43 27.24 -6.26
C PRO A 98 28.90 26.67 -4.93
N PRO A 99 29.65 26.80 -3.82
CA PRO A 99 29.14 26.42 -2.50
C PRO A 99 27.81 27.12 -2.22
N LEU A 100 26.83 26.35 -1.75
CA LEU A 100 25.54 26.87 -1.37
C LEU A 100 25.62 27.45 0.05
N ILE A 101 25.57 28.77 0.14
CA ILE A 101 25.57 29.50 1.40
C ILE A 101 24.24 30.23 1.49
N LEU A 102 23.34 29.72 2.33
CA LEU A 102 22.04 30.32 2.59
C LEU A 102 22.19 31.50 3.54
N LYS A 103 21.32 32.51 3.41
CA LYS A 103 21.37 33.73 4.24
C LYS A 103 21.31 33.47 5.75
N ASP A 104 20.64 32.40 6.15
CA ASP A 104 20.45 31.96 7.53
C ASP A 104 21.32 30.75 7.91
N GLY A 105 22.13 30.24 6.98
CA GLY A 105 23.10 29.16 7.23
C GLY A 105 22.51 27.74 7.31
N ASP A 106 21.18 27.56 7.36
CA ASP A 106 20.57 26.23 7.50
C ASP A 106 20.39 25.49 6.17
N SER A 107 21.45 24.82 5.72
CA SER A 107 21.41 23.97 4.52
C SER A 107 20.65 22.65 4.71
N THR A 108 20.31 22.26 5.94
CA THR A 108 19.56 21.02 6.22
C THR A 108 18.09 21.12 5.80
N SER A 109 17.58 22.34 5.65
CA SER A 109 16.24 22.65 5.16
C SER A 109 15.99 22.26 3.70
N ILE A 110 17.02 21.93 2.92
CA ILE A 110 16.88 21.56 1.51
C ILE A 110 16.68 20.04 1.40
N LYS A 111 15.48 19.62 1.01
CA LYS A 111 15.14 18.20 0.80
C LYS A 111 15.00 17.82 -0.67
N GLU A 112 14.46 18.70 -1.48
CA GLU A 112 14.11 18.38 -2.86
C GLU A 112 14.83 19.25 -3.87
N CYS A 113 15.05 18.69 -5.06
CA CYS A 113 15.63 19.40 -6.18
C CYS A 113 15.07 18.90 -7.50
N CYS A 114 15.05 19.78 -8.50
CA CYS A 114 14.71 19.44 -9.86
C CYS A 114 15.55 20.24 -10.84
N LEU A 115 15.81 19.65 -12.01
CA LEU A 115 16.51 20.29 -13.10
C LEU A 115 15.51 20.58 -14.23
N SER A 116 15.40 21.84 -14.65
CA SER A 116 14.36 22.26 -15.61
C SER A 116 14.62 21.80 -17.05
N LEU A 117 15.89 21.81 -17.47
CA LEU A 117 16.35 21.48 -18.82
C LEU A 117 17.73 20.80 -18.72
N PRO A 118 18.23 20.13 -19.77
CA PRO A 118 19.59 19.59 -19.77
C PRO A 118 20.64 20.67 -19.36
N PRO A 119 21.69 20.34 -18.59
CA PRO A 119 22.65 21.34 -18.09
C PRO A 119 23.43 22.10 -19.16
N ASP A 120 23.40 21.61 -20.39
CA ASP A 120 24.03 22.24 -21.54
C ASP A 120 23.16 23.35 -22.16
N ASP A 121 21.87 23.43 -21.79
CA ASP A 121 20.97 24.50 -22.20
C ASP A 121 21.23 25.78 -21.36
N PRO A 122 21.44 26.94 -21.97
CA PRO A 122 21.73 28.19 -21.25
C PRO A 122 20.57 28.68 -20.38
N LYS A 123 19.34 28.20 -20.60
CA LYS A 123 18.16 28.50 -19.79
C LYS A 123 17.92 27.47 -18.69
N SER A 124 18.75 26.44 -18.59
CA SER A 124 18.61 25.40 -17.56
C SER A 124 18.81 25.97 -16.16
N ILE A 125 17.92 25.59 -15.25
CA ILE A 125 17.96 25.98 -13.85
C ILE A 125 17.94 24.71 -13.01
N LEU A 126 18.92 24.61 -12.10
CA LEU A 126 18.80 23.71 -10.94
C LEU A 126 18.00 24.44 -9.87
N MET A 127 16.83 23.92 -9.54
CA MET A 127 15.92 24.48 -8.55
C MET A 127 15.84 23.59 -7.32
N LEU A 128 15.90 24.21 -6.14
CA LEU A 128 15.81 23.58 -4.83
C LEU A 128 14.64 24.22 -4.05
N VAL A 129 13.97 23.44 -3.21
CA VAL A 129 12.96 23.94 -2.28
C VAL A 129 13.41 23.77 -0.84
N ARG A 130 13.08 24.77 -0.04
CA ARG A 130 13.28 24.76 1.40
C ARG A 130 12.03 24.27 2.12
N THR A 131 12.21 23.47 3.16
CA THR A 131 11.09 22.93 3.96
C THR A 131 10.77 23.76 5.19
N ASP A 132 11.64 24.71 5.56
CA ASP A 132 11.47 25.60 6.72
C ASP A 132 10.83 26.94 6.33
N LYS A 133 10.93 27.35 5.06
CA LYS A 133 10.34 28.58 4.54
C LYS A 133 9.88 28.44 3.07
N PRO A 134 8.85 29.21 2.65
CA PRO A 134 8.36 29.26 1.28
C PRO A 134 9.31 29.99 0.31
N THR A 135 10.47 29.40 0.06
CA THR A 135 11.55 29.97 -0.76
C THR A 135 12.12 28.94 -1.73
N PHE A 136 12.26 29.35 -2.99
CA PHE A 136 13.09 28.66 -3.98
C PHE A 136 14.53 29.11 -3.85
N VAL A 137 15.45 28.15 -3.96
CA VAL A 137 16.88 28.41 -4.11
C VAL A 137 17.31 27.83 -5.44
N PHE A 138 17.87 28.64 -6.33
CA PHE A 138 18.14 28.17 -7.69
C PHE A 138 19.43 28.73 -8.28
N CYS A 139 19.98 28.00 -9.25
CA CYS A 139 21.16 28.37 -10.00
C CYS A 139 20.89 28.23 -11.50
N LEU A 140 21.02 29.34 -12.25
CA LEU A 140 20.99 29.36 -13.71
C LEU A 140 22.31 28.84 -14.27
N LEU A 141 22.27 27.80 -15.09
CA LEU A 141 23.43 27.02 -15.55
C LEU A 141 24.09 27.57 -16.83
N ASP A 142 23.81 28.83 -17.17
CA ASP A 142 24.34 29.51 -18.34
C ASP A 142 25.88 29.52 -18.38
N ARG A 143 26.45 28.71 -19.28
CA ARG A 143 27.90 28.58 -19.51
C ARG A 143 28.55 29.85 -20.05
N GLY A 144 27.77 30.78 -20.60
CA GLY A 144 28.24 32.08 -21.05
C GLY A 144 28.60 33.02 -19.89
N ARG A 145 28.19 32.70 -18.66
CA ARG A 145 28.49 33.52 -17.47
C ARG A 145 29.87 33.24 -16.94
N LYS A 146 30.56 34.32 -16.53
CA LYS A 146 31.87 34.24 -15.87
C LYS A 146 31.85 33.41 -14.59
N ARG A 147 30.73 33.40 -13.84
CA ARG A 147 30.53 32.59 -12.62
C ARG A 147 29.04 32.27 -12.43
N LEU A 148 28.76 31.02 -12.06
CA LEU A 148 27.45 30.57 -11.58
C LEU A 148 27.16 31.18 -10.20
N LYS A 149 25.89 31.44 -9.87
CA LYS A 149 25.47 32.01 -8.58
C LYS A 149 24.15 31.41 -8.11
N TRP A 150 24.04 31.22 -6.80
CA TRP A 150 22.77 30.89 -6.14
C TRP A 150 21.91 32.15 -5.95
N THR A 151 20.61 32.00 -6.16
CA THR A 151 19.62 33.05 -5.91
C THR A 151 18.50 32.48 -5.03
N GLU A 152 18.13 33.22 -3.99
CA GLU A 152 16.99 32.89 -3.12
C GLU A 152 15.80 33.78 -3.47
N MET A 153 14.62 33.20 -3.66
CA MET A 153 13.39 33.93 -4.00
C MET A 153 12.21 33.36 -3.23
N SER A 154 11.51 34.19 -2.47
CA SER A 154 10.29 33.77 -1.77
C SER A 154 9.12 33.67 -2.74
N TYR A 155 8.34 32.59 -2.61
CA TYR A 155 7.11 32.36 -3.37
C TYR A 155 5.85 32.52 -2.52
N ALA A 156 5.98 32.84 -1.22
CA ALA A 156 4.88 32.87 -0.25
C ALA A 156 3.66 33.68 -0.73
N LYS A 157 3.89 34.90 -1.23
CA LYS A 157 2.82 35.78 -1.71
C LYS A 157 2.13 35.22 -2.95
N GLN A 158 2.88 34.59 -3.85
CA GLN A 158 2.32 33.99 -5.07
C GLN A 158 1.50 32.75 -4.72
N LEU A 159 2.01 31.90 -3.81
CA LEU A 159 1.33 30.69 -3.39
C LEU A 159 0.04 31.02 -2.63
N LYS A 160 0.11 31.91 -1.63
CA LYS A 160 -1.07 32.38 -0.89
C LYS A 160 -2.16 32.95 -1.81
N ARG A 161 -1.77 33.59 -2.91
CA ARG A 161 -2.71 34.12 -3.90
C ARG A 161 -3.47 33.02 -4.66
N ILE A 162 -2.79 31.93 -5.02
CA ILE A 162 -3.38 30.87 -5.85
C ILE A 162 -3.99 29.72 -5.04
N THR A 163 -3.64 29.58 -3.75
CA THR A 163 -4.19 28.52 -2.88
C THR A 163 -4.93 29.06 -1.65
N GLY A 164 -4.96 30.37 -1.41
CA GLY A 164 -5.61 31.00 -0.25
C GLY A 164 -4.79 30.91 1.05
N ASP A 165 -4.39 29.71 1.45
CA ASP A 165 -3.72 29.41 2.74
C ASP A 165 -2.40 28.63 2.63
N GLY A 166 -2.00 28.25 1.41
CA GLY A 166 -0.88 27.33 1.18
C GLY A 166 0.44 27.81 1.77
N CYS A 167 1.16 26.87 2.40
CA CYS A 167 2.38 27.13 3.16
C CYS A 167 3.64 26.83 2.36
N PHE A 168 3.74 25.66 1.74
CA PHE A 168 4.94 25.23 1.01
C PHE A 168 4.59 24.54 -0.31
N VAL A 169 5.59 24.36 -1.17
CA VAL A 169 5.50 23.40 -2.28
C VAL A 169 6.46 22.24 -2.05
N HIS A 170 6.10 21.06 -2.55
CA HIS A 170 6.90 19.84 -2.48
C HIS A 170 6.71 18.95 -3.71
N SER A 171 7.42 17.83 -3.76
CA SER A 171 7.56 16.95 -4.90
C SER A 171 7.86 17.66 -6.23
N LEU A 172 8.93 18.48 -6.26
CA LEU A 172 9.34 19.14 -7.51
C LEU A 172 9.56 18.14 -8.64
N SER A 173 8.97 18.42 -9.81
CA SER A 173 9.12 17.57 -10.98
C SER A 173 9.25 18.33 -12.29
N CYS A 174 9.98 17.74 -13.24
CA CYS A 174 10.11 18.24 -14.60
C CYS A 174 9.31 17.31 -15.53
N CYS A 175 8.35 17.88 -16.25
CA CYS A 175 7.55 17.19 -17.23
C CYS A 175 7.34 18.10 -18.44
N ASN A 176 7.53 17.57 -19.64
CA ASN A 176 7.35 18.28 -20.90
C ASN A 176 8.09 19.64 -20.97
N GLY A 177 9.30 19.70 -20.40
CA GLY A 177 10.12 20.92 -20.35
C GLY A 177 9.61 22.02 -19.41
N LYS A 178 8.61 21.72 -18.57
CA LYS A 178 8.07 22.61 -17.54
C LYS A 178 8.29 22.01 -16.16
N LEU A 179 8.26 22.88 -15.15
CA LEU A 179 8.34 22.48 -13.75
C LEU A 179 6.97 22.48 -13.09
N TYR A 180 6.73 21.46 -12.28
CA TYR A 180 5.51 21.30 -11.49
C TYR A 180 5.85 20.96 -10.05
N ALA A 181 4.95 21.29 -9.14
CA ALA A 181 5.06 20.95 -7.73
C ALA A 181 3.67 20.76 -7.12
N LEU A 182 3.60 20.10 -5.96
CA LEU A 182 2.40 20.00 -5.15
C LEU A 182 2.41 21.10 -4.09
N SER A 183 1.28 21.78 -3.88
CA SER A 183 1.11 22.65 -2.73
C SER A 183 0.89 21.84 -1.46
N THR A 184 1.32 22.36 -0.31
CA THR A 184 0.93 21.90 1.03
C THR A 184 0.14 22.99 1.72
N ASP A 185 -1.03 22.63 2.22
CA ASP A 185 -1.98 23.50 2.91
C ASP A 185 -2.24 23.00 4.35
N ASN A 186 -2.87 23.89 5.13
CA ASN A 186 -3.48 23.57 6.43
C ASN A 186 -5.01 23.35 6.29
N THR A 187 -5.55 23.38 5.07
CA THR A 187 -6.96 23.11 4.75
C THR A 187 -7.12 21.94 3.78
N PHE A 188 -8.28 21.79 3.14
CA PHE A 188 -8.81 20.51 2.67
C PHE A 188 -8.39 20.10 1.22
N TYR A 189 -7.58 20.89 0.49
CA TYR A 189 -7.41 20.71 -0.96
C TYR A 189 -5.97 20.96 -1.49
N TYR A 190 -5.23 19.89 -1.78
CA TYR A 190 -3.90 19.97 -2.42
C TYR A 190 -3.99 20.27 -3.92
N PHE A 191 -3.12 21.16 -4.41
CA PHE A 191 -3.08 21.59 -5.81
C PHE A 191 -1.77 21.21 -6.50
N VAL A 192 -1.84 21.00 -7.81
CA VAL A 192 -0.65 20.95 -8.68
C VAL A 192 -0.38 22.36 -9.21
N ILE A 193 0.84 22.84 -8.98
CA ILE A 193 1.29 24.18 -9.32
C ILE A 193 2.29 24.08 -10.49
N GLU A 194 2.02 24.80 -11.58
CA GLU A 194 2.99 25.05 -12.63
C GLU A 194 3.95 26.17 -12.19
N ILE A 195 5.25 25.90 -12.28
CA ILE A 195 6.33 26.87 -11.99
C ILE A 195 6.86 27.40 -13.33
N GLY A 196 6.31 28.52 -13.76
CA GLY A 196 6.73 29.21 -14.96
C GLY A 196 8.06 29.94 -14.77
N ILE A 197 9.09 29.51 -15.49
CA ILE A 197 10.41 30.16 -15.50
C ILE A 197 10.56 30.99 -16.77
N MET A 198 10.85 32.27 -16.61
CA MET A 198 11.20 33.17 -17.71
C MET A 198 12.60 33.74 -17.47
N VAL A 199 13.49 33.57 -18.45
CA VAL A 199 14.83 34.13 -18.43
C VAL A 199 14.90 35.24 -19.48
N LYS A 200 15.02 36.49 -19.04
CA LYS A 200 15.12 37.67 -19.90
C LYS A 200 16.32 38.52 -19.49
N ASP A 201 17.21 38.83 -20.43
CA ASP A 201 18.42 39.63 -20.20
C ASP A 201 19.31 39.13 -19.04
N GLY A 202 19.24 37.82 -18.76
CA GLY A 202 19.95 37.19 -17.66
C GLY A 202 19.29 37.31 -16.27
N GLU A 203 18.12 37.91 -16.17
CA GLU A 203 17.27 37.85 -14.98
C GLU A 203 16.30 36.69 -15.08
N VAL A 204 16.09 36.01 -13.95
CA VAL A 204 15.15 34.89 -13.83
C VAL A 204 13.91 35.39 -13.11
N VAL A 205 12.76 35.30 -13.77
CA VAL A 205 11.45 35.58 -13.20
C VAL A 205 10.72 34.26 -13.03
N ILE A 206 10.24 33.98 -11.82
CA ILE A 206 9.47 32.78 -11.48
C ILE A 206 8.03 33.19 -11.20
N LYS A 207 7.09 32.60 -11.94
CA LYS A 207 5.64 32.79 -11.78
C LYS A 207 4.98 31.47 -11.40
N LEU A 208 4.26 31.45 -10.29
CA LEU A 208 3.40 30.31 -9.93
C LEU A 208 2.02 30.45 -10.57
N MET A 209 1.52 29.35 -11.12
CA MET A 209 0.19 29.25 -11.73
C MET A 209 -0.47 27.96 -11.28
N LEU A 210 -1.77 28.00 -11.00
CA LEU A 210 -2.53 26.80 -10.74
C LEU A 210 -2.61 25.96 -12.03
N PHE A 211 -2.22 24.69 -11.95
CA PHE A 211 -2.28 23.77 -13.09
C PHE A 211 -3.56 22.95 -13.06
N ALA A 212 -3.78 22.22 -11.96
CA ALA A 212 -4.95 21.36 -11.77
C ALA A 212 -5.14 21.01 -10.29
N GLY A 213 -6.36 20.60 -9.94
CA GLY A 213 -6.66 19.87 -8.72
C GLY A 213 -5.97 18.49 -8.70
N ARG A 214 -5.85 17.91 -7.50
CA ARG A 214 -5.32 16.54 -7.33
C ARG A 214 -6.33 15.49 -7.82
N PRO A 215 -5.89 14.27 -8.19
CA PRO A 215 -6.75 13.23 -8.75
C PRO A 215 -7.84 12.63 -7.83
N ASP A 216 -7.86 12.98 -6.54
CA ASP A 216 -8.78 12.37 -5.56
C ASP A 216 -9.66 13.47 -4.94
N PRO A 217 -10.97 13.23 -4.73
CA PRO A 217 -11.85 14.19 -4.06
C PRO A 217 -11.42 14.46 -2.60
N PRO A 218 -11.80 15.60 -2.01
CA PRO A 218 -11.80 15.76 -0.55
C PRO A 218 -12.71 14.68 0.03
N PHE A 219 -12.51 14.26 1.28
CA PHE A 219 -13.28 13.23 1.99
C PHE A 219 -12.81 11.78 1.83
N HIS A 220 -11.78 11.44 2.59
CA HIS A 220 -11.83 10.28 3.47
C HIS A 220 -11.12 10.63 4.78
N ARG A 221 -11.85 10.63 5.89
CA ARG A 221 -11.34 10.98 7.23
C ARG A 221 -10.64 9.74 7.81
N GLY A 222 -9.35 9.87 8.19
CA GLY A 222 -8.68 8.90 9.07
C GLY A 222 -7.25 8.51 8.69
N SER A 223 -6.85 8.59 7.42
CA SER A 223 -5.49 8.23 6.99
C SER A 223 -4.68 9.45 6.53
N LYS A 224 -3.47 9.63 7.08
CA LYS A 224 -2.53 10.64 6.56
C LYS A 224 -2.09 10.20 5.16
N ARG A 225 -2.44 10.97 4.14
CA ARG A 225 -2.01 10.71 2.76
C ARG A 225 -0.74 11.51 2.45
N LYS A 226 0.21 10.86 1.78
CA LYS A 226 1.35 11.50 1.14
C LYS A 226 1.14 11.48 -0.37
N TYR A 227 1.43 12.62 -0.99
CA TYR A 227 1.33 12.82 -2.43
C TYR A 227 2.73 12.99 -3.00
N PHE A 228 2.95 12.38 -4.15
CA PHE A 228 4.19 12.52 -4.87
C PHE A 228 3.91 12.74 -6.35
N LEU A 229 4.70 13.61 -6.94
CA LEU A 229 4.61 14.04 -8.31
C LEU A 229 5.93 13.72 -9.01
N THR A 230 5.85 13.03 -10.14
CA THR A 230 7.02 12.75 -10.97
C THR A 230 6.68 12.79 -12.45
N GLY A 231 7.55 13.38 -13.26
CA GLY A 231 7.37 13.57 -14.69
C GLY A 231 8.32 12.67 -15.48
N SER A 232 7.82 12.13 -16.58
CA SER A 232 8.61 11.38 -17.56
C SER A 232 8.17 11.77 -18.96
N ASN A 233 9.05 12.43 -19.70
CA ASN A 233 8.75 12.95 -21.04
C ASN A 233 7.49 13.83 -21.02
N SER A 234 6.41 13.42 -21.68
CA SER A 234 5.13 14.13 -21.71
C SER A 234 4.14 13.67 -20.64
N GLU A 235 4.46 12.64 -19.87
CA GLU A 235 3.56 12.09 -18.86
C GLU A 235 3.92 12.64 -17.47
N LEU A 236 2.92 13.15 -16.75
CA LEU A 236 3.03 13.56 -15.36
C LEU A 236 2.27 12.55 -14.50
N PHE A 237 2.93 11.97 -13.51
CA PHE A 237 2.38 10.98 -12.60
C PHE A 237 2.18 11.57 -11.21
N CYS A 238 1.04 11.25 -10.60
CA CYS A 238 0.72 11.52 -9.20
C CYS A 238 0.54 10.20 -8.46
N ILE A 239 1.42 9.91 -7.49
CA ILE A 239 1.34 8.76 -6.59
C ILE A 239 0.69 9.21 -5.28
N ILE A 240 -0.33 8.50 -4.84
CA ILE A 240 -1.01 8.74 -3.56
C ILE A 240 -0.76 7.55 -2.65
N ILE A 241 -0.20 7.82 -1.48
CA ILE A 241 0.11 6.82 -0.46
C ILE A 241 -0.61 7.17 0.84
N GLY A 242 -1.63 6.40 1.21
CA GLY A 242 -2.29 6.48 2.51
C GLY A 242 -1.53 5.70 3.57
N LEU A 243 -1.37 6.29 4.76
CA LEU A 243 -0.70 5.70 5.91
C LEU A 243 -1.72 5.47 7.04
N ASN A 244 -1.66 4.31 7.69
CA ASN A 244 -2.44 3.98 8.88
C ASN A 244 -1.73 4.51 10.14
N PHE A 245 -2.40 5.43 10.86
CA PHE A 245 -2.02 6.00 12.17
C PHE A 245 -0.61 6.61 12.31
N ASP A 246 -0.43 7.37 13.40
CA ASP A 246 0.65 8.35 13.58
C ASP A 246 1.77 7.85 14.51
N VAL A 247 2.10 6.57 14.47
CA VAL A 247 3.26 6.05 15.21
C VAL A 247 4.47 6.11 14.29
N GLU A 248 5.53 6.81 14.73
CA GLU A 248 6.76 7.06 13.98
C GLU A 248 7.52 5.80 13.54
N THR A 249 7.08 4.60 13.94
CA THR A 249 7.93 3.41 13.87
C THR A 249 7.63 2.41 12.76
N ASP A 250 6.43 2.28 12.17
CA ASP A 250 6.26 1.39 11.01
C ASP A 250 5.06 1.74 10.14
N THR A 251 5.26 1.75 8.83
CA THR A 251 4.28 2.21 7.84
C THR A 251 3.40 1.07 7.37
N THR A 252 2.21 0.93 7.93
CA THR A 252 1.12 0.19 7.29
C THR A 252 0.40 1.12 6.31
N PHE A 253 0.14 0.64 5.10
CA PHE A 253 -0.47 1.44 4.03
C PHE A 253 -1.98 1.20 3.97
N SER A 254 -2.75 2.28 3.88
CA SER A 254 -4.23 2.25 3.90
C SER A 254 -4.86 2.46 2.53
N THR A 255 -4.23 3.26 1.68
CA THR A 255 -4.57 3.37 0.26
C THR A 255 -3.32 3.54 -0.59
N MET A 256 -3.36 3.07 -1.84
CA MET A 256 -2.32 3.29 -2.84
C MET A 256 -2.99 3.57 -4.18
N SER A 257 -2.69 4.71 -4.79
CA SER A 257 -3.13 5.00 -6.16
C SER A 257 -2.03 5.62 -7.00
N LEU A 258 -2.12 5.39 -8.30
CA LEU A 258 -1.28 6.00 -9.31
C LEU A 258 -2.17 6.61 -10.36
N ASN A 259 -1.98 7.89 -10.63
CA ASN A 259 -2.71 8.63 -11.65
C ASN A 259 -1.71 9.28 -12.61
N LYS A 260 -2.09 9.46 -13.87
CA LYS A 260 -1.28 10.15 -14.87
C LYS A 260 -2.07 11.19 -15.65
N VAL A 261 -1.33 12.14 -16.23
CA VAL A 261 -1.81 13.08 -17.24
C VAL A 261 -0.81 13.06 -18.39
N ASP A 262 -1.28 12.83 -19.62
CA ASP A 262 -0.48 13.07 -20.82
C ASP A 262 -0.63 14.53 -21.25
N MET A 263 0.45 15.30 -21.08
CA MET A 263 0.54 16.73 -21.36
C MET A 263 0.25 17.08 -22.83
N THR A 264 0.32 16.12 -23.75
CA THR A 264 0.00 16.33 -25.18
C THR A 264 -1.48 16.20 -25.50
N SER A 265 -2.25 15.56 -24.61
CA SER A 265 -3.67 15.27 -24.79
C SER A 265 -4.61 16.22 -24.03
N ILE A 266 -4.04 17.11 -23.20
CA ILE A 266 -4.82 18.02 -22.35
C ILE A 266 -5.62 19.01 -23.22
N ASP A 267 -6.92 19.09 -22.94
CA ASP A 267 -7.77 20.17 -23.40
C ASP A 267 -7.53 21.43 -22.54
N TRP A 268 -6.59 22.25 -22.99
CA TRP A 268 -6.21 23.48 -22.29
C TRP A 268 -7.34 24.50 -22.15
N ALA A 269 -8.41 24.41 -22.95
CA ALA A 269 -9.55 25.32 -22.83
C ALA A 269 -10.26 25.13 -21.47
N LYS A 270 -10.32 23.89 -20.96
CA LYS A 270 -10.92 23.55 -19.67
C LYS A 270 -10.13 24.08 -18.46
N LEU A 271 -8.82 24.29 -18.62
CA LEU A 271 -7.92 24.74 -17.55
C LEU A 271 -7.65 26.25 -17.57
N GLU A 272 -8.20 26.98 -18.54
CA GLU A 272 -7.89 28.40 -18.72
C GLU A 272 -8.45 29.28 -17.59
N GLY A 273 -9.59 28.88 -16.99
CA GLY A 273 -10.18 29.55 -15.81
C GLY A 273 -9.22 29.54 -14.61
N LEU A 274 -8.58 28.39 -14.36
CA LEU A 274 -7.67 28.18 -13.21
C LEU A 274 -6.47 29.12 -13.20
N LYS A 275 -5.94 29.48 -14.38
CA LYS A 275 -4.77 30.36 -14.49
C LYS A 275 -5.04 31.79 -14.01
N ARG A 276 -6.31 32.18 -13.90
CA ARG A 276 -6.75 33.52 -13.50
C ARG A 276 -7.28 33.57 -12.07
N LEU A 277 -7.38 32.43 -11.39
CA LEU A 277 -7.89 32.36 -10.03
C LEU A 277 -6.99 33.12 -9.04
N ASP A 278 -7.64 33.95 -8.23
CA ASP A 278 -7.07 34.62 -7.07
C ASP A 278 -7.99 34.31 -5.88
N LEU A 279 -7.50 33.46 -4.98
CA LEU A 279 -8.22 33.00 -3.80
C LEU A 279 -7.94 33.91 -2.58
N THR A 280 -7.24 35.03 -2.76
CA THR A 280 -7.04 35.94 -1.63
C THR A 280 -8.36 36.56 -1.18
N ALA A 281 -8.62 36.47 0.13
CA ALA A 281 -9.71 37.14 0.84
C ALA A 281 -11.14 36.61 0.60
N LYS A 282 -11.31 35.42 0.01
CA LYS A 282 -12.61 34.73 -0.08
C LYS A 282 -12.85 33.84 1.13
N SER A 283 -14.08 33.85 1.67
CA SER A 283 -14.52 32.88 2.67
C SER A 283 -14.86 31.53 2.03
N PRO A 284 -14.82 30.40 2.77
CA PRO A 284 -15.22 29.08 2.24
C PRO A 284 -16.60 29.06 1.59
N GLU A 285 -17.53 29.88 2.09
CA GLU A 285 -18.90 30.04 1.60
C GLU A 285 -18.97 30.78 0.25
N GLU A 286 -17.97 31.60 -0.08
CA GLU A 286 -17.87 32.36 -1.33
C GLU A 286 -17.07 31.63 -2.43
N MET A 287 -16.64 30.38 -2.19
CA MET A 287 -15.75 29.62 -3.08
C MET A 287 -16.44 28.45 -3.81
N GLU A 288 -17.77 28.34 -3.78
CA GLU A 288 -18.50 27.18 -4.35
C GLU A 288 -18.28 27.03 -5.87
N GLU A 289 -18.32 28.12 -6.64
CA GLU A 289 -18.05 28.10 -8.09
C GLU A 289 -16.59 27.72 -8.38
N GLU A 290 -15.64 28.26 -7.62
CA GLU A 290 -14.23 27.90 -7.75
C GLU A 290 -13.94 26.46 -7.36
N PHE A 291 -14.62 25.93 -6.33
CA PHE A 291 -14.52 24.51 -5.96
C PHE A 291 -14.98 23.60 -7.10
N ASN A 292 -16.07 23.96 -7.79
CA ASN A 292 -16.53 23.22 -8.96
C ASN A 292 -15.51 23.27 -10.11
N GLU A 293 -14.90 24.44 -10.39
CA GLU A 293 -13.82 24.54 -11.39
C GLU A 293 -12.59 23.70 -10.99
N MET A 294 -12.24 23.67 -9.70
CA MET A 294 -11.14 22.86 -9.17
C MET A 294 -11.42 21.37 -9.28
N GLU A 295 -12.64 20.94 -8.96
CA GLU A 295 -13.06 19.55 -9.08
C GLU A 295 -13.05 19.09 -10.54
N LEU A 296 -13.62 19.87 -11.45
CA LEU A 296 -13.56 19.61 -12.89
C LEU A 296 -12.11 19.53 -13.40
N SER A 297 -11.20 20.34 -12.84
CA SER A 297 -9.79 20.28 -13.21
C SER A 297 -9.09 19.00 -12.78
N SER A 298 -9.63 18.27 -11.79
CA SER A 298 -9.10 16.96 -11.38
C SER A 298 -9.44 15.84 -12.36
N GLU A 299 -10.44 16.02 -13.22
CA GLU A 299 -10.84 15.03 -14.23
C GLU A 299 -9.79 14.82 -15.33
N ILE A 300 -8.76 15.67 -15.41
CA ILE A 300 -7.66 15.47 -16.36
C ILE A 300 -6.82 14.23 -16.02
N TRP A 301 -6.87 13.77 -14.77
CA TRP A 301 -6.08 12.65 -14.28
C TRP A 301 -6.72 11.31 -14.66
N GLU A 302 -5.96 10.47 -15.33
CA GLU A 302 -6.31 9.08 -15.63
C GLU A 302 -5.72 8.16 -14.55
N LYS A 303 -6.57 7.41 -13.87
CA LYS A 303 -6.12 6.39 -12.91
C LYS A 303 -5.46 5.22 -13.64
N ILE A 304 -4.26 4.84 -13.21
CA ILE A 304 -3.53 3.69 -13.74
C ILE A 304 -3.81 2.46 -12.88
N GLU A 305 -4.35 1.42 -13.49
CA GLU A 305 -4.61 0.14 -12.81
C GLU A 305 -3.51 -0.91 -13.05
N ASP A 306 -2.77 -0.78 -14.15
CA ASP A 306 -1.66 -1.67 -14.49
C ASP A 306 -0.53 -0.90 -15.18
N LEU A 307 0.63 -0.88 -14.53
CA LEU A 307 1.83 -0.20 -15.02
C LEU A 307 2.62 -1.05 -16.04
N LYS A 308 2.26 -2.33 -16.20
CA LYS A 308 2.87 -3.30 -17.12
C LYS A 308 4.38 -3.42 -16.95
N ASP A 309 5.14 -2.66 -17.74
CA ASP A 309 6.60 -2.77 -17.88
C ASP A 309 7.34 -1.61 -17.20
N GLY A 310 6.67 -0.79 -16.37
CA GLY A 310 7.28 0.27 -15.58
C GLY A 310 7.31 -0.05 -14.09
N ASN A 311 8.22 0.60 -13.35
CA ASN A 311 8.25 0.59 -11.88
C ASN A 311 8.44 2.00 -11.31
N PHE A 312 7.83 2.27 -10.16
CA PHE A 312 8.11 3.47 -9.35
C PHE A 312 8.91 3.09 -8.11
N PHE A 313 9.72 4.02 -7.63
CA PHE A 313 10.32 3.95 -6.30
C PHE A 313 10.04 5.22 -5.51
N VAL A 314 9.66 5.06 -4.24
CA VAL A 314 9.35 6.14 -3.31
C VAL A 314 10.17 5.97 -2.02
N ASP A 315 10.96 6.97 -1.63
CA ASP A 315 11.76 6.94 -0.40
C ASP A 315 11.15 7.78 0.73
N LEU A 316 10.46 7.13 1.67
CA LEU A 316 9.86 7.80 2.83
C LEU A 316 10.87 8.08 3.96
N ALA A 317 12.08 7.50 3.91
CA ALA A 317 13.05 7.56 5.01
C ALA A 317 13.76 8.91 5.13
N ARG A 318 13.79 9.69 4.04
CA ARG A 318 14.64 10.89 3.96
C ARG A 318 13.92 12.06 3.28
N ASP A 319 14.22 12.23 2.00
CA ASP A 319 13.89 13.40 1.19
C ASP A 319 12.54 13.25 0.47
N ASN A 320 11.77 12.18 0.74
CA ASN A 320 10.50 11.88 0.05
C ASN A 320 10.68 11.76 -1.48
N LEU A 321 11.83 11.25 -1.93
CA LEU A 321 12.17 11.18 -3.36
C LEU A 321 11.30 10.17 -4.09
N VAL A 322 10.97 10.51 -5.33
CA VAL A 322 10.31 9.59 -6.26
C VAL A 322 11.11 9.46 -7.54
N ALA A 323 11.27 8.21 -7.98
CA ALA A 323 11.90 7.87 -9.23
C ALA A 323 10.97 6.96 -10.04
N TYR A 324 10.92 7.20 -11.35
CA TYR A 324 10.23 6.34 -12.30
C TYR A 324 11.26 5.63 -13.18
N SER A 325 11.11 4.32 -13.32
CA SER A 325 11.94 3.49 -14.21
C SER A 325 11.05 2.89 -15.30
N PRO A 326 11.11 3.43 -16.53
CA PRO A 326 10.39 2.82 -17.65
C PRO A 326 11.10 1.55 -18.15
N ALA A 327 10.33 0.63 -18.73
CA ALA A 327 10.83 -0.51 -19.51
C ALA A 327 11.72 -1.52 -18.75
N VAL A 328 11.29 -1.93 -17.55
CA VAL A 328 11.81 -3.14 -16.89
C VAL A 328 11.25 -4.39 -17.59
N ALA A 329 11.88 -5.55 -17.40
CA ALA A 329 11.32 -6.79 -17.95
C ALA A 329 9.90 -7.02 -17.40
N SER A 330 8.95 -7.43 -18.25
CA SER A 330 7.52 -7.52 -17.91
C SER A 330 7.22 -8.40 -16.69
N GLU A 331 8.05 -9.41 -16.43
CA GLU A 331 8.00 -10.27 -15.24
C GLU A 331 8.32 -9.53 -13.92
N PHE A 332 8.96 -8.35 -14.00
CA PHE A 332 9.36 -7.51 -12.86
C PHE A 332 8.70 -6.13 -12.85
N GLY A 333 7.96 -5.77 -13.89
CA GLY A 333 7.21 -4.53 -13.98
C GLY A 333 5.90 -4.55 -13.18
N GLY A 334 5.19 -3.42 -13.19
CA GLY A 334 3.87 -3.32 -12.57
C GLY A 334 3.90 -2.88 -11.10
N LYS A 335 5.06 -2.46 -10.57
CA LYS A 335 5.27 -2.31 -9.11
C LYS A 335 5.64 -0.90 -8.68
N ILE A 336 5.19 -0.52 -7.48
CA ILE A 336 5.62 0.65 -6.73
C ILE A 336 6.42 0.17 -5.52
N HIS A 337 7.72 0.41 -5.53
CA HIS A 337 8.63 0.08 -4.44
C HIS A 337 8.71 1.25 -3.45
N ILE A 338 8.49 1.00 -2.16
CA ILE A 338 8.40 2.05 -1.15
C ILE A 338 9.35 1.73 -0.01
N ARG A 339 10.36 2.58 0.21
CA ARG A 339 11.23 2.47 1.36
C ARG A 339 10.54 3.10 2.58
N SER A 340 10.47 2.35 3.67
CA SER A 340 9.84 2.76 4.93
C SER A 340 10.47 4.02 5.52
N LYS A 341 9.77 4.73 6.42
CA LYS A 341 10.34 5.87 7.17
C LYS A 341 11.60 5.48 7.97
N THR A 342 11.64 4.25 8.47
CA THR A 342 12.82 3.71 9.18
C THR A 342 14.01 3.45 8.26
N GLY A 343 13.80 3.43 6.93
CA GLY A 343 14.81 3.13 5.93
C GLY A 343 15.23 1.66 5.87
N LYS A 344 14.64 0.80 6.73
CA LYS A 344 15.00 -0.61 6.93
C LYS A 344 14.25 -1.57 6.01
N ILE A 345 13.05 -1.20 5.57
CA ILE A 345 12.13 -2.08 4.84
C ILE A 345 11.82 -1.46 3.49
N ILE A 346 11.76 -2.29 2.44
CA ILE A 346 11.22 -1.91 1.14
C ILE A 346 9.97 -2.75 0.87
N TYR A 347 8.84 -2.06 0.75
CA TYR A 347 7.56 -2.63 0.36
C TYR A 347 7.46 -2.62 -1.16
N SER A 348 6.93 -3.69 -1.76
CA SER A 348 6.68 -3.74 -3.19
C SER A 348 5.19 -3.91 -3.42
N TYR A 349 4.52 -2.83 -3.83
CA TYR A 349 3.11 -2.84 -4.16
C TYR A 349 2.92 -3.19 -5.64
N ASN A 350 2.14 -4.22 -5.94
CA ASN A 350 1.74 -4.57 -7.30
C ASN A 350 0.41 -3.87 -7.63
N LEU A 351 0.45 -2.99 -8.65
CA LEU A 351 -0.69 -2.15 -9.02
C LEU A 351 -1.86 -2.98 -9.55
N SER A 352 -1.56 -4.07 -10.28
CA SER A 352 -2.54 -4.91 -11.00
C SER A 352 -3.41 -5.82 -10.12
N ASP A 353 -2.89 -6.26 -8.98
CA ASP A 353 -3.61 -7.14 -8.03
C ASP A 353 -3.77 -6.52 -6.63
N GLY A 354 -3.28 -5.29 -6.43
CA GLY A 354 -3.38 -4.58 -5.16
C GLY A 354 -2.57 -5.21 -4.03
N SER A 355 -1.64 -6.10 -4.30
CA SER A 355 -0.89 -6.76 -3.23
C SER A 355 0.37 -6.03 -2.82
N ILE A 356 0.69 -6.08 -1.53
CA ILE A 356 1.97 -5.64 -1.00
C ILE A 356 2.80 -6.88 -0.67
N LEU A 357 3.99 -6.96 -1.25
CA LEU A 357 5.01 -7.91 -0.87
C LEU A 357 6.05 -7.21 0.00
N LEU A 358 6.32 -7.80 1.16
CA LEU A 358 7.47 -7.43 1.98
C LEU A 358 8.72 -8.08 1.37
N SER A 359 9.63 -7.27 0.82
CA SER A 359 10.95 -7.80 0.48
C SER A 359 11.73 -7.93 1.79
N SER A 360 12.06 -9.16 2.18
CA SER A 360 12.83 -9.45 3.41
C SER A 360 14.12 -8.65 3.45
N MET A 361 14.57 -8.31 4.67
CA MET A 361 15.88 -7.70 4.97
C MET A 361 16.97 -8.26 4.06
N PHE A 362 17.63 -7.37 3.32
CA PHE A 362 18.79 -7.70 2.49
C PHE A 362 19.85 -8.39 3.36
N PRO A 363 20.22 -9.66 3.10
CA PRO A 363 21.38 -10.26 3.72
C PRO A 363 22.63 -9.71 3.03
N SER A 364 23.60 -9.22 3.82
CA SER A 364 25.01 -8.88 3.46
C SER A 364 25.34 -7.39 3.24
N PRO A 365 26.62 -7.00 3.43
CA PRO A 365 27.23 -6.36 4.61
C PRO A 365 26.80 -4.91 4.88
N VAL A 366 25.77 -4.42 4.20
CA VAL A 366 25.38 -3.01 4.21
C VAL A 366 24.37 -2.78 5.35
N LEU A 367 24.85 -2.23 6.47
CA LEU A 367 24.02 -1.83 7.61
C LEU A 367 22.92 -0.80 7.22
N PRO A 368 21.86 -0.64 8.05
CA PRO A 368 20.69 0.22 7.80
C PRO A 368 20.98 1.72 7.60
N THR A 369 22.22 2.14 7.79
CA THR A 369 22.70 3.52 7.80
C THR A 369 23.16 4.01 6.41
N SER A 370 23.25 3.11 5.43
CA SER A 370 23.79 3.44 4.11
C SER A 370 22.93 4.44 3.32
N ARG A 371 23.59 5.35 2.58
CA ARG A 371 22.95 6.29 1.66
C ARG A 371 22.44 5.50 0.45
N VAL A 372 21.20 5.02 0.50
CA VAL A 372 20.55 4.38 -0.65
C VAL A 372 20.01 5.46 -1.58
N SER A 373 20.32 5.35 -2.86
CA SER A 373 19.75 6.19 -3.91
C SER A 373 19.42 5.34 -5.13
N VAL A 374 18.33 5.69 -5.82
CA VAL A 374 17.95 5.01 -7.06
C VAL A 374 18.79 5.51 -8.21
N TRP A 375 19.26 4.59 -9.03
CA TRP A 375 19.97 4.88 -10.25
C TRP A 375 19.15 4.44 -11.45
N GLU A 376 18.71 5.41 -12.27
CA GLU A 376 18.09 5.13 -13.56
C GLU A 376 19.20 4.89 -14.59
N CYS A 377 19.58 3.63 -14.84
CA CYS A 377 20.58 3.31 -15.86
C CYS A 377 19.91 3.17 -17.22
N ARG A 378 20.08 4.16 -18.11
CA ARG A 378 19.75 4.01 -19.54
C ARG A 378 21.03 3.62 -20.30
N LEU A 379 21.24 2.32 -20.51
CA LEU A 379 22.17 1.81 -21.52
C LEU A 379 21.34 1.19 -22.66
N ALA A 380 21.64 1.58 -23.89
CA ALA A 380 20.83 1.31 -25.08
C ALA A 380 20.79 -0.19 -25.48
N VAL A 381 19.55 -0.69 -25.60
CA VAL A 381 18.89 -1.64 -26.55
C VAL A 381 19.71 -2.77 -27.20
N ASP A 382 19.21 -4.03 -27.07
CA ASP A 382 18.91 -4.93 -28.22
C ASP A 382 18.31 -6.34 -27.88
N TYR A 383 17.25 -6.73 -28.64
CA TYR A 383 16.70 -8.05 -29.10
C TYR A 383 16.43 -9.22 -28.10
N ALA A 384 15.41 -10.11 -28.19
CA ALA A 384 14.34 -10.45 -29.14
C ALA A 384 13.21 -11.29 -28.47
N LYS A 385 12.03 -11.33 -29.11
CA LYS A 385 10.84 -12.17 -28.80
C LYS A 385 11.00 -13.64 -29.21
N ALA A 386 10.30 -14.56 -28.55
CA ALA A 386 9.54 -15.65 -29.19
C ALA A 386 8.60 -16.34 -28.19
N THR A 387 7.34 -16.57 -28.58
CA THR A 387 6.32 -17.31 -27.79
C THR A 387 5.77 -18.48 -28.61
N GLN A 388 5.52 -19.58 -27.90
CA GLN A 388 4.40 -20.53 -28.00
C GLN A 388 4.27 -21.48 -29.18
N GLU A 389 3.93 -22.74 -28.84
CA GLU A 389 3.12 -23.64 -29.66
C GLU A 389 2.36 -24.64 -28.77
N VAL A 390 1.09 -24.91 -29.11
CA VAL A 390 0.26 -26.01 -28.59
C VAL A 390 -0.65 -26.49 -29.73
N GLU A 391 -0.75 -27.80 -29.93
CA GLU A 391 -1.98 -28.63 -29.94
C GLU A 391 -1.76 -29.92 -30.74
N ASP A 392 -2.34 -31.05 -30.27
CA ASP A 392 -3.39 -31.73 -31.04
C ASP A 392 -4.23 -32.75 -30.22
N LYS A 393 -5.40 -33.08 -30.77
CA LYS A 393 -6.63 -33.70 -30.26
C LYS A 393 -6.78 -35.20 -30.59
N ASP A 394 -7.44 -36.00 -29.74
CA ASP A 394 -8.84 -36.51 -29.76
C ASP A 394 -9.04 -37.95 -30.25
N ARG A 395 -9.42 -38.82 -29.29
CA ARG A 395 -10.32 -39.99 -29.40
C ARG A 395 -10.48 -40.66 -28.02
N GLU A 396 -11.31 -40.11 -27.11
CA GLU A 396 -11.74 -40.81 -25.87
C GLU A 396 -12.89 -40.06 -25.13
N ILE A 397 -13.96 -39.68 -25.84
CA ILE A 397 -15.03 -38.84 -25.26
C ILE A 397 -16.23 -39.65 -24.73
N VAL A 398 -16.44 -40.89 -25.20
CA VAL A 398 -17.71 -41.60 -24.95
C VAL A 398 -17.73 -42.39 -23.63
N VAL A 399 -16.59 -42.82 -23.09
CA VAL A 399 -16.54 -43.62 -21.83
C VAL A 399 -16.56 -42.73 -20.58
N ARG A 400 -16.16 -41.45 -20.70
CA ARG A 400 -15.93 -40.54 -19.56
C ARG A 400 -17.21 -39.88 -19.03
N GLN A 401 -18.26 -39.72 -19.84
CA GLN A 401 -19.51 -39.12 -19.38
C GLN A 401 -20.25 -39.96 -18.31
N MET A 402 -20.12 -41.29 -18.32
CA MET A 402 -20.79 -42.18 -17.36
C MET A 402 -20.15 -42.18 -15.96
N ILE A 403 -18.87 -41.83 -15.82
CA ILE A 403 -18.17 -41.81 -14.52
C ILE A 403 -18.49 -40.53 -13.73
N MET A 404 -18.70 -39.42 -14.43
CA MET A 404 -18.98 -38.10 -13.85
C MET A 404 -20.26 -38.06 -13.00
N GLU A 405 -21.30 -38.82 -13.36
CA GLU A 405 -22.58 -38.83 -12.63
C GLU A 405 -22.43 -39.31 -11.17
N PHE A 406 -21.33 -39.98 -10.83
CA PHE A 406 -21.09 -40.56 -9.50
C PHE A 406 -20.05 -39.81 -8.64
N CYS A 407 -19.42 -38.72 -9.13
CA CYS A 407 -18.38 -37.99 -8.39
C CYS A 407 -18.92 -36.75 -7.63
N ILE A 408 -18.44 -36.50 -6.39
CA ILE A 408 -18.86 -35.34 -5.54
C ILE A 408 -17.64 -34.47 -5.15
N GLY A 409 -17.78 -33.13 -5.19
CA GLY A 409 -16.79 -32.19 -4.65
C GLY A 409 -15.38 -32.36 -5.23
N LEU A 410 -14.43 -32.79 -4.39
CA LEU A 410 -13.03 -33.06 -4.77
C LEU A 410 -12.91 -34.16 -5.83
N GLU A 411 -13.76 -35.18 -5.82
CA GLU A 411 -13.74 -36.24 -6.83
C GLU A 411 -14.19 -35.70 -8.20
N TYR A 412 -15.15 -34.75 -8.21
CA TYR A 412 -15.59 -34.08 -9.43
C TYR A 412 -14.51 -33.14 -9.97
N LEU A 413 -13.83 -32.39 -9.11
CA LEU A 413 -12.74 -31.50 -9.50
C LEU A 413 -11.49 -32.28 -9.95
N ASN A 414 -11.15 -33.36 -9.26
CA ASN A 414 -10.07 -34.26 -9.67
C ASN A 414 -10.41 -34.96 -10.98
N PHE A 415 -11.64 -35.47 -11.13
CA PHE A 415 -12.14 -36.01 -12.38
C PHE A 415 -12.02 -34.97 -13.50
N ARG A 416 -12.49 -33.74 -13.27
CA ARG A 416 -12.39 -32.62 -14.21
C ARG A 416 -10.95 -32.22 -14.55
N ALA A 417 -10.04 -32.30 -13.59
CA ALA A 417 -8.62 -31.94 -13.73
C ALA A 417 -7.77 -33.06 -14.35
N THR A 418 -8.25 -34.31 -14.36
CA THR A 418 -7.46 -35.45 -14.86
C THR A 418 -7.05 -35.31 -16.32
N CYS A 419 -7.90 -34.77 -17.20
CA CYS A 419 -7.52 -34.44 -18.57
C CYS A 419 -8.48 -33.45 -19.25
N LYS A 420 -8.03 -32.85 -20.36
CA LYS A 420 -8.80 -31.90 -21.20
C LYS A 420 -10.17 -32.45 -21.63
N ARG A 421 -10.31 -33.78 -21.80
CA ARG A 421 -11.58 -34.43 -22.16
C ARG A 421 -12.53 -34.62 -20.97
N CYS A 422 -12.03 -34.94 -19.77
CA CYS A 422 -12.85 -34.91 -18.55
C CYS A 422 -13.30 -33.49 -18.19
N HIS A 423 -12.45 -32.51 -18.45
CA HIS A 423 -12.77 -31.09 -18.28
C HIS A 423 -13.95 -30.64 -19.15
N LEU A 424 -14.03 -31.16 -20.39
CA LEU A 424 -15.12 -30.89 -21.33
C LEU A 424 -16.38 -31.72 -21.03
N ALA A 425 -16.21 -32.94 -20.52
CA ALA A 425 -17.32 -33.80 -20.12
C ALA A 425 -18.01 -33.31 -18.84
N ALA A 426 -17.27 -32.72 -17.89
CA ALA A 426 -17.75 -32.20 -16.62
C ALA A 426 -17.96 -30.67 -16.67
N PRO A 427 -19.19 -30.17 -16.97
CA PRO A 427 -19.45 -28.75 -17.09
C PRO A 427 -19.13 -27.98 -15.81
N VAL A 428 -18.87 -26.68 -15.94
CA VAL A 428 -18.61 -25.80 -14.79
C VAL A 428 -19.83 -25.84 -13.86
N LEU A 429 -19.61 -26.12 -12.56
CA LEU A 429 -20.70 -26.15 -11.58
C LEU A 429 -21.44 -24.80 -11.61
N GLN A 430 -22.71 -24.83 -12.02
CA GLN A 430 -23.61 -23.72 -11.79
C GLN A 430 -24.16 -23.86 -10.37
N TRP A 431 -23.70 -22.98 -9.48
CA TRP A 431 -24.00 -22.94 -8.04
C TRP A 431 -25.48 -22.74 -7.68
N ARG A 432 -26.35 -22.58 -8.70
CA ARG A 432 -27.79 -22.31 -8.55
C ARG A 432 -28.66 -23.58 -8.73
N GLY A 433 -28.07 -24.74 -8.97
CA GLY A 433 -28.80 -26.00 -9.13
C GLY A 433 -29.08 -26.70 -7.80
N GLU A 434 -30.31 -27.18 -7.62
CA GLU A 434 -30.80 -27.89 -6.43
C GLU A 434 -29.93 -29.10 -6.02
N ALA A 435 -29.32 -29.77 -7.00
CA ALA A 435 -28.39 -30.89 -6.79
C ALA A 435 -26.97 -30.47 -6.35
N ALA A 436 -26.54 -29.24 -6.65
CA ALA A 436 -25.26 -28.70 -6.21
C ALA A 436 -25.35 -28.16 -4.77
N LEU A 437 -26.47 -27.53 -4.41
CA LEU A 437 -26.76 -27.07 -3.05
C LEU A 437 -26.79 -28.23 -2.06
N LYS A 438 -27.50 -29.33 -2.38
CA LYS A 438 -27.49 -30.58 -1.58
C LYS A 438 -26.10 -31.22 -1.41
N ARG A 439 -25.16 -30.99 -2.35
CA ARG A 439 -23.78 -31.50 -2.25
C ARG A 439 -22.88 -30.62 -1.35
N LEU A 440 -23.18 -29.32 -1.22
CA LEU A 440 -22.39 -28.33 -0.47
C LEU A 440 -22.79 -28.21 1.00
N GLU A 441 -24.03 -28.56 1.37
CA GLU A 441 -24.49 -28.60 2.77
C GLU A 441 -23.57 -29.47 3.66
N ASN A 442 -23.07 -30.59 3.14
CA ASN A 442 -22.17 -31.48 3.89
C ASN A 442 -20.75 -30.91 4.06
N TYR A 443 -20.28 -30.02 3.18
CA TYR A 443 -18.90 -29.47 3.19
C TYR A 443 -18.82 -28.10 3.88
N SER A 444 -19.86 -27.28 3.76
CA SER A 444 -19.95 -25.92 4.34
C SER A 444 -19.95 -25.91 5.87
N LEU A 445 -20.19 -27.07 6.49
CA LEU A 445 -20.27 -27.20 7.93
C LEU A 445 -18.92 -27.42 8.61
N LEU A 446 -17.75 -27.46 7.96
CA LEU A 446 -16.49 -27.84 8.62
C LEU A 446 -15.62 -26.67 9.12
N SER A 447 -15.59 -25.53 8.41
CA SER A 447 -14.85 -24.33 8.83
C SER A 447 -15.35 -23.06 8.15
N PRO A 448 -15.19 -21.86 8.76
CA PRO A 448 -15.36 -20.58 8.08
C PRO A 448 -14.35 -20.42 6.94
N TRP A 449 -14.74 -19.69 5.89
CA TRP A 449 -13.90 -19.40 4.72
C TRP A 449 -13.37 -17.97 4.78
N LEU A 450 -12.15 -17.78 4.29
CA LEU A 450 -11.59 -16.44 4.11
C LEU A 450 -12.16 -15.86 2.82
N MET A 451 -13.04 -14.87 2.95
CA MET A 451 -13.58 -14.13 1.81
C MET A 451 -12.67 -12.93 1.51
N VAL A 452 -12.31 -12.74 0.24
CA VAL A 452 -11.52 -11.60 -0.26
C VAL A 452 -12.27 -10.98 -1.43
N VAL A 453 -12.61 -9.70 -1.31
CA VAL A 453 -13.31 -8.94 -2.35
C VAL A 453 -12.28 -8.18 -3.20
N ASP A 454 -12.04 -8.66 -4.43
CA ASP A 454 -11.25 -7.93 -5.42
C ASP A 454 -12.17 -6.96 -6.17
N LYS A 455 -12.31 -5.75 -5.61
CA LYS A 455 -13.13 -4.68 -6.20
C LYS A 455 -12.68 -4.33 -7.62
N LYS A 456 -11.38 -4.39 -7.92
CA LYS A 456 -10.80 -4.06 -9.23
C LYS A 456 -11.23 -5.06 -10.32
N ARG A 457 -11.19 -6.35 -10.00
CA ARG A 457 -11.58 -7.41 -10.95
C ARG A 457 -13.07 -7.74 -10.91
N GLY A 458 -13.80 -7.20 -9.93
CA GLY A 458 -15.19 -7.54 -9.66
C GLY A 458 -15.37 -8.97 -9.16
N VAL A 459 -14.33 -9.62 -8.63
CA VAL A 459 -14.36 -11.04 -8.24
C VAL A 459 -14.26 -11.18 -6.73
N VAL A 460 -15.11 -12.02 -6.14
CA VAL A 460 -14.94 -12.47 -4.76
C VAL A 460 -14.25 -13.83 -4.76
N THR A 461 -13.20 -13.96 -3.97
CA THR A 461 -12.51 -15.23 -3.74
C THR A 461 -12.83 -15.73 -2.34
N PHE A 462 -13.20 -17.00 -2.21
CA PHE A 462 -13.32 -17.68 -0.92
C PHE A 462 -12.23 -18.72 -0.81
N GLU A 463 -11.45 -18.68 0.26
CA GLU A 463 -10.38 -19.64 0.52
C GLU A 463 -10.70 -20.50 1.75
N ASP A 464 -10.69 -21.81 1.54
CA ASP A 464 -10.86 -22.81 2.59
C ASP A 464 -9.53 -22.99 3.35
N PRO A 465 -9.47 -22.69 4.66
CA PRO A 465 -8.23 -22.76 5.43
C PRO A 465 -7.73 -24.19 5.66
N LEU A 466 -8.59 -25.21 5.58
CA LEU A 466 -8.23 -26.61 5.85
C LEU A 466 -7.58 -27.28 4.64
N PHE A 467 -8.13 -27.01 3.47
CA PHE A 467 -7.74 -27.70 2.24
C PHE A 467 -7.02 -26.78 1.24
N GLY A 468 -7.01 -25.47 1.47
CA GLY A 468 -6.40 -24.49 0.57
C GLY A 468 -7.16 -24.32 -0.75
N TYR A 469 -8.43 -24.75 -0.81
CA TYR A 469 -9.25 -24.59 -2.00
C TYR A 469 -9.70 -23.14 -2.15
N LYS A 470 -9.61 -22.63 -3.38
CA LYS A 470 -10.06 -21.29 -3.74
C LYS A 470 -11.29 -21.39 -4.62
N TYR A 471 -12.36 -20.71 -4.21
CA TYR A 471 -13.61 -20.60 -4.93
C TYR A 471 -13.77 -19.17 -5.42
N PHE A 472 -14.31 -18.99 -6.62
CA PHE A 472 -14.44 -17.68 -7.26
C PHE A 472 -15.90 -17.38 -7.56
N MET A 473 -16.34 -16.18 -7.22
CA MET A 473 -17.66 -15.65 -7.50
C MET A 473 -17.52 -14.36 -8.32
N LYS A 474 -18.30 -14.25 -9.39
CA LYS A 474 -18.13 -13.23 -10.43
C LYS A 474 -18.54 -11.81 -10.05
N LYS A 475 -19.33 -11.62 -8.98
CA LYS A 475 -19.78 -10.29 -8.51
C LYS A 475 -20.54 -10.43 -7.19
N LEU A 476 -20.39 -9.45 -6.28
CA LEU A 476 -21.38 -9.16 -5.23
C LEU A 476 -22.54 -8.32 -5.83
N PRO A 477 -23.70 -8.20 -5.15
CA PRO A 477 -24.72 -7.20 -5.48
C PRO A 477 -24.13 -5.81 -5.71
N ASP A 478 -24.72 -5.04 -6.65
CA ASP A 478 -24.23 -3.72 -7.04
C ASP A 478 -24.19 -2.69 -5.88
N SER A 479 -25.04 -2.85 -4.85
CA SER A 479 -25.04 -1.96 -3.66
C SER A 479 -23.76 -2.04 -2.82
N ILE A 480 -22.95 -3.08 -3.00
CA ILE A 480 -21.78 -3.41 -2.15
C ILE A 480 -20.45 -2.94 -2.78
N GLY A 481 -20.47 -2.47 -4.02
CA GLY A 481 -19.27 -2.08 -4.77
C GLY A 481 -18.37 -1.08 -4.04
N ASP A 482 -18.98 -0.11 -3.35
CA ASP A 482 -18.26 1.02 -2.72
C ASP A 482 -18.27 1.00 -1.18
N GLY A 483 -19.00 0.06 -0.55
CA GLY A 483 -19.05 -0.05 0.91
C GLY A 483 -17.82 -0.67 1.59
N GLU A 484 -17.68 -0.42 2.89
CA GLU A 484 -16.69 -1.04 3.80
C GLU A 484 -17.33 -2.18 4.60
N ILE A 485 -16.62 -3.31 4.75
CA ILE A 485 -17.08 -4.43 5.60
C ILE A 485 -16.82 -4.07 7.06
N CYS A 486 -17.89 -3.89 7.83
CA CYS A 486 -17.79 -3.51 9.24
C CYS A 486 -17.77 -4.72 10.17
N TYR A 487 -18.59 -5.75 9.89
CA TYR A 487 -18.70 -6.94 10.73
C TYR A 487 -19.16 -8.17 9.91
N SER A 488 -18.80 -9.37 10.37
CA SER A 488 -19.23 -10.64 9.79
C SER A 488 -19.64 -11.60 10.90
N ALA A 489 -20.88 -12.07 10.87
CA ALA A 489 -21.37 -13.07 11.79
C ALA A 489 -22.57 -13.82 11.21
N TYR A 490 -22.78 -15.06 11.64
CA TYR A 490 -23.95 -15.87 11.27
C TYR A 490 -24.16 -16.09 9.76
N GLY A 491 -23.11 -15.95 8.94
CA GLY A 491 -23.19 -16.01 7.47
C GLY A 491 -23.59 -14.71 6.78
N TRP A 492 -23.70 -13.63 7.55
CA TRP A 492 -24.08 -12.29 7.11
C TRP A 492 -22.93 -11.31 7.28
N LEU A 493 -22.84 -10.37 6.35
CA LEU A 493 -21.94 -9.23 6.36
C LEU A 493 -22.73 -7.98 6.71
N LEU A 494 -22.15 -7.11 7.51
CA LEU A 494 -22.63 -5.74 7.74
C LEU A 494 -21.72 -4.78 6.97
N PHE A 495 -22.30 -4.01 6.07
CA PHE A 495 -21.64 -3.01 5.24
C PHE A 495 -22.03 -1.59 5.65
N TYR A 496 -21.08 -0.67 5.49
CA TYR A 496 -21.32 0.77 5.50
C TYR A 496 -21.08 1.31 4.09
N THR A 497 -22.15 1.71 3.41
CA THR A 497 -22.16 2.25 2.03
C THR A 497 -22.36 3.76 2.04
N GLU A 498 -22.30 4.39 0.86
CA GLU A 498 -22.66 5.81 0.72
C GLU A 498 -24.16 6.09 0.98
N TYR A 499 -25.01 5.06 0.89
CA TYR A 499 -26.46 5.15 1.08
C TYR A 499 -26.91 4.73 2.48
N GLY A 500 -26.04 4.16 3.31
CA GLY A 500 -26.36 3.76 4.68
C GLY A 500 -25.75 2.43 5.10
N LEU A 501 -26.36 1.80 6.10
CA LEU A 501 -25.95 0.48 6.59
C LEU A 501 -26.73 -0.61 5.85
N GLU A 502 -26.05 -1.68 5.45
CA GLU A 502 -26.69 -2.80 4.74
C GLU A 502 -26.22 -4.15 5.30
N PHE A 503 -27.15 -5.07 5.49
CA PHE A 503 -26.83 -6.49 5.65
C PHE A 503 -26.75 -7.17 4.29
N CYS A 504 -25.74 -8.01 4.09
CA CYS A 504 -25.64 -8.84 2.90
C CYS A 504 -25.26 -10.27 3.25
N ASN A 505 -25.97 -11.23 2.68
CA ASN A 505 -25.53 -12.62 2.64
C ASN A 505 -24.91 -12.92 1.27
N PRO A 506 -23.58 -13.13 1.17
CA PRO A 506 -22.93 -13.34 -0.12
C PRO A 506 -23.27 -14.70 -0.77
N PHE A 507 -23.86 -15.63 -0.03
CA PHE A 507 -24.21 -16.97 -0.51
C PHE A 507 -25.62 -17.04 -1.07
N THR A 508 -26.58 -16.34 -0.46
CA THR A 508 -27.98 -16.24 -0.94
C THR A 508 -28.19 -15.01 -1.83
N ASN A 509 -27.27 -14.04 -1.80
CA ASN A 509 -27.37 -12.76 -2.48
C ASN A 509 -28.55 -11.91 -1.98
N GLU A 510 -29.00 -12.16 -0.75
CA GLU A 510 -29.99 -11.36 -0.05
C GLU A 510 -29.33 -10.13 0.57
N VAL A 511 -30.01 -8.99 0.45
CA VAL A 511 -29.60 -7.70 0.99
C VAL A 511 -30.76 -7.13 1.80
N HIS A 512 -30.46 -6.61 2.99
CA HIS A 512 -31.42 -5.90 3.82
C HIS A 512 -30.85 -4.54 4.20
N ASP A 513 -31.53 -3.49 3.76
CA ASP A 513 -31.18 -2.12 4.11
C ASP A 513 -31.51 -1.86 5.58
N LEU A 514 -30.63 -1.12 6.25
CA LEU A 514 -30.85 -0.58 7.58
C LEU A 514 -31.12 0.93 7.47
N PRO A 515 -31.85 1.52 8.44
CA PRO A 515 -32.06 2.96 8.51
C PRO A 515 -30.73 3.71 8.42
N VAL A 516 -30.69 4.74 7.57
CA VAL A 516 -29.50 5.55 7.33
C VAL A 516 -29.20 6.41 8.56
N PRO A 517 -28.05 6.21 9.23
CA PRO A 517 -27.61 7.14 10.25
C PRO A 517 -26.85 8.30 9.57
N ASP A 518 -27.22 9.55 9.86
CA ASP A 518 -26.44 10.76 9.49
C ASP A 518 -25.12 10.88 10.31
N ILE A 519 -24.53 9.75 10.72
CA ILE A 519 -23.49 9.68 11.74
C ILE A 519 -22.49 8.58 11.39
N PHE A 520 -21.20 8.90 11.54
CA PHE A 520 -20.09 7.99 11.28
C PHE A 520 -19.77 7.10 12.48
N PHE A 521 -19.51 5.81 12.23
CA PHE A 521 -19.13 4.82 13.24
C PHE A 521 -17.69 4.33 13.06
N TYR A 522 -16.97 4.16 14.16
CA TYR A 522 -15.62 3.57 14.15
C TYR A 522 -15.64 2.04 14.22
N SER A 523 -16.68 1.46 14.80
CA SER A 523 -16.87 0.01 14.92
C SER A 523 -18.35 -0.29 14.98
N LEU A 524 -18.76 -1.37 14.30
CA LEU A 524 -20.13 -1.86 14.27
C LEU A 524 -20.15 -3.37 14.51
N CYS A 525 -21.21 -3.87 15.13
CA CYS A 525 -21.47 -5.31 15.25
C CYS A 525 -22.98 -5.58 15.32
N PHE A 526 -23.38 -6.84 15.24
CA PHE A 526 -24.78 -7.24 15.38
C PHE A 526 -24.94 -8.54 16.18
N SER A 527 -26.04 -8.64 16.94
CA SER A 527 -26.22 -9.64 18.00
C SER A 527 -26.76 -11.01 17.55
N ALA A 528 -27.44 -11.07 16.40
CA ALA A 528 -28.13 -12.26 15.91
C ALA A 528 -28.30 -12.18 14.37
N PRO A 529 -28.68 -13.26 13.66
CA PRO A 529 -28.96 -13.16 12.24
C PRO A 529 -30.03 -12.08 11.93
N PRO A 530 -29.99 -11.38 10.79
CA PRO A 530 -30.93 -10.29 10.48
C PRO A 530 -32.42 -10.66 10.52
N PHE A 531 -32.76 -11.94 10.38
CA PHE A 531 -34.14 -12.44 10.51
C PHE A 531 -34.58 -12.74 11.94
N SER A 532 -33.68 -12.62 12.91
CA SER A 532 -33.99 -12.83 14.32
C SER A 532 -34.69 -11.60 14.89
N PRO A 533 -35.82 -11.74 15.61
CA PRO A 533 -36.44 -10.60 16.30
C PRO A 533 -35.53 -10.05 17.42
N ASP A 534 -34.56 -10.83 17.89
CA ASP A 534 -33.59 -10.36 18.88
C ASP A 534 -32.33 -9.71 18.25
N CYS A 535 -32.34 -9.41 16.94
CA CYS A 535 -31.21 -8.80 16.25
C CYS A 535 -31.10 -7.31 16.58
N MET A 536 -29.96 -6.92 17.14
CA MET A 536 -29.60 -5.54 17.43
C MET A 536 -28.28 -5.21 16.76
N VAL A 537 -28.23 -4.07 16.07
CA VAL A 537 -26.98 -3.51 15.52
C VAL A 537 -26.45 -2.47 16.49
N VAL A 538 -25.18 -2.56 16.85
CA VAL A 538 -24.54 -1.64 17.80
C VAL A 538 -23.34 -0.98 17.14
N GLY A 539 -23.26 0.35 17.23
CA GLY A 539 -22.21 1.18 16.67
C GLY A 539 -21.55 2.08 17.70
N PHE A 540 -20.23 2.21 17.61
CA PHE A 540 -19.41 3.07 18.47
C PHE A 540 -18.98 4.34 17.72
N ASN A 541 -19.32 5.51 18.28
CA ASN A 541 -18.75 6.80 17.91
C ASN A 541 -17.87 7.32 19.07
N THR A 542 -16.96 8.26 18.79
CA THR A 542 -16.02 8.88 19.75
C THR A 542 -16.61 9.35 21.09
N GLU A 543 -17.93 9.59 21.18
CA GLU A 543 -18.56 10.14 22.39
C GLU A 543 -19.88 9.44 22.81
N ASP A 544 -20.47 8.64 21.91
CA ASP A 544 -21.85 8.14 22.01
C ASP A 544 -21.93 6.67 21.56
N LEU A 545 -22.83 5.89 22.18
CA LEU A 545 -23.16 4.52 21.79
C LEU A 545 -24.51 4.54 21.08
N TYR A 546 -24.58 3.92 19.91
CA TYR A 546 -25.79 3.83 19.13
C TYR A 546 -26.19 2.36 19.04
N ALA A 547 -27.46 2.07 19.30
CA ALA A 547 -28.04 0.75 19.14
C ALA A 547 -29.32 0.86 18.31
N LEU A 548 -29.43 0.06 17.26
CA LEU A 548 -30.61 -0.02 16.42
C LEU A 548 -31.34 -1.33 16.73
N GLY A 549 -32.61 -1.23 17.11
CA GLY A 549 -33.50 -2.36 17.35
C GLY A 549 -34.09 -2.95 16.06
N ASP A 550 -34.63 -4.16 16.16
CA ASP A 550 -35.34 -4.84 15.08
C ASP A 550 -36.66 -4.14 14.68
N ASP A 551 -37.19 -3.31 15.59
CA ASP A 551 -38.32 -2.41 15.39
C ASP A 551 -38.00 -1.15 14.57
N GLY A 552 -36.71 -0.95 14.23
CA GLY A 552 -36.23 0.21 13.49
C GLY A 552 -35.99 1.46 14.34
N GLU A 553 -36.12 1.38 15.67
CA GLU A 553 -35.81 2.50 16.56
C GLU A 553 -34.30 2.61 16.82
N LEU A 554 -33.74 3.80 16.59
CA LEU A 554 -32.36 4.12 16.92
C LEU A 554 -32.26 4.68 18.33
N HIS A 555 -31.67 3.90 19.24
CA HIS A 555 -31.35 4.30 20.59
C HIS A 555 -29.96 4.93 20.64
N VAL A 556 -29.89 6.18 21.11
CA VAL A 556 -28.63 6.94 21.24
C VAL A 556 -28.32 7.19 22.70
N PHE A 557 -27.22 6.63 23.18
CA PHE A 557 -26.67 6.89 24.51
C PHE A 557 -25.58 7.95 24.37
N LYS A 558 -25.95 9.20 24.71
CA LYS A 558 -25.07 10.36 24.55
C LYS A 558 -24.11 10.56 25.72
N ASN A 559 -22.96 11.21 25.47
CA ASN A 559 -22.02 11.71 26.49
C ASN A 559 -21.45 10.60 27.40
N LEU A 560 -20.97 9.50 26.81
CA LEU A 560 -20.38 8.39 27.57
C LEU A 560 -19.07 8.76 28.31
N ALA A 561 -18.52 9.94 28.02
CA ALA A 561 -17.34 10.52 28.66
C ALA A 561 -17.65 11.45 29.86
N GLN A 562 -18.91 11.76 30.17
CA GLN A 562 -19.26 12.55 31.37
C GLN A 562 -19.47 11.64 32.60
N GLU A 563 -19.00 12.13 33.76
CA GLU A 563 -18.97 11.44 35.07
C GLU A 563 -20.35 10.99 35.60
N ASP A 564 -21.45 11.45 34.99
CA ASP A 564 -22.81 11.25 35.48
C ASP A 564 -23.52 10.00 34.90
N PHE A 565 -22.93 9.29 33.94
CA PHE A 565 -23.31 7.90 33.67
C PHE A 565 -22.55 6.99 34.62
N SER A 566 -23.26 6.30 35.52
CA SER A 566 -22.66 5.38 36.47
C SER A 566 -22.05 4.18 35.73
N TRP A 567 -20.79 4.29 35.35
CA TRP A 567 -19.96 3.12 35.10
C TRP A 567 -19.98 2.28 36.37
N LYS A 568 -20.26 0.98 36.25
CA LYS A 568 -19.66 0.07 37.19
C LYS A 568 -18.15 0.13 36.92
N LYS A 569 -17.41 0.90 37.71
CA LYS A 569 -15.93 1.01 37.68
C LYS A 569 -15.22 -0.31 38.06
N ASP A 570 -15.95 -1.42 37.97
CA ASP A 570 -15.51 -2.79 38.19
C ASP A 570 -14.98 -3.42 36.88
N VAL A 571 -14.70 -2.63 35.82
CA VAL A 571 -14.12 -3.16 34.59
C VAL A 571 -12.63 -3.36 34.81
N VAL A 572 -12.25 -4.63 34.89
CA VAL A 572 -10.89 -5.15 35.02
C VAL A 572 -9.96 -4.52 33.98
N GLU A 573 -8.87 -3.89 34.43
CA GLU A 573 -7.84 -3.36 33.53
C GLU A 573 -7.34 -4.44 32.56
N ALA A 574 -7.27 -4.11 31.27
CA ALA A 574 -6.71 -5.02 30.27
C ALA A 574 -5.25 -5.37 30.63
N PRO A 575 -4.85 -6.64 30.48
CA PRO A 575 -3.50 -7.07 30.80
C PRO A 575 -2.50 -6.38 29.89
N ARG A 576 -1.37 -5.96 30.45
CA ARG A 576 -0.25 -5.42 29.67
C ARG A 576 0.44 -6.56 28.95
N SER A 577 0.65 -6.43 27.65
CA SER A 577 1.47 -7.36 26.88
C SER A 577 2.88 -7.46 27.46
N CYS A 578 3.49 -8.64 27.37
CA CYS A 578 4.91 -8.80 27.65
C CYS A 578 5.81 -8.20 26.54
N CYS A 579 5.25 -7.94 25.37
CA CYS A 579 5.97 -7.31 24.26
C CYS A 579 6.00 -5.78 24.41
N ARG A 580 7.14 -5.16 24.08
CA ARG A 580 7.32 -3.69 24.13
C ARG A 580 6.89 -2.99 22.84
N SER A 581 6.51 -3.73 21.79
CA SER A 581 6.02 -3.17 20.53
C SER A 581 4.54 -2.76 20.65
N SER A 582 4.03 -2.06 19.63
CA SER A 582 2.61 -1.69 19.56
C SER A 582 1.74 -2.94 19.47
N ASN A 583 0.60 -2.95 20.17
CA ASN A 583 -0.28 -4.11 20.27
C ASN A 583 -1.67 -3.81 19.72
N GLU A 584 -2.23 -4.76 18.99
CA GLU A 584 -3.63 -4.80 18.59
C GLU A 584 -4.41 -5.69 19.58
N PHE A 585 -5.63 -5.27 19.91
CA PHE A 585 -6.47 -5.95 20.90
C PHE A 585 -7.75 -6.44 20.24
N PHE A 586 -7.97 -7.75 20.26
CA PHE A 586 -9.17 -8.38 19.72
C PHE A 586 -9.96 -9.04 20.84
N LEU A 587 -11.18 -8.59 21.03
CA LEU A 587 -12.08 -9.11 22.04
C LEU A 587 -13.14 -9.99 21.39
N THR A 588 -13.37 -11.18 21.94
CA THR A 588 -14.38 -12.09 21.42
C THR A 588 -15.06 -12.89 22.52
N LYS A 589 -16.34 -13.22 22.31
CA LYS A 589 -17.11 -14.07 23.22
C LYS A 589 -17.16 -15.49 22.68
N CYS A 590 -16.92 -16.47 23.53
CA CYS A 590 -17.04 -17.88 23.19
C CYS A 590 -18.14 -18.55 24.02
N GLY A 591 -19.17 -19.04 23.35
CA GLY A 591 -20.37 -19.58 24.00
C GLY A 591 -21.14 -18.53 24.81
N HIS A 592 -21.92 -18.98 25.80
CA HIS A 592 -22.76 -18.06 26.59
C HIS A 592 -22.01 -17.28 27.67
N GLN A 593 -20.79 -17.69 28.07
CA GLN A 593 -20.17 -17.24 29.34
C GLN A 593 -18.65 -16.98 29.33
N HIS A 594 -17.91 -17.22 28.24
CA HIS A 594 -16.46 -16.97 28.25
C HIS A 594 -16.09 -15.76 27.38
N LEU A 595 -15.41 -14.78 27.98
CA LEU A 595 -14.85 -13.64 27.27
C LEU A 595 -13.34 -13.85 27.08
N LEU A 596 -12.88 -13.76 25.83
CA LEU A 596 -11.49 -13.95 25.44
C LEU A 596 -10.93 -12.65 24.86
N LEU A 597 -9.72 -12.31 25.27
CA LEU A 597 -8.94 -11.19 24.74
C LEU A 597 -7.68 -11.75 24.08
N VAL A 598 -7.47 -11.43 22.81
CA VAL A 598 -6.25 -11.73 22.08
C VAL A 598 -5.48 -10.44 21.90
N ILE A 599 -4.23 -10.43 22.38
CA ILE A 599 -3.29 -9.34 22.16
C ILE A 599 -2.30 -9.81 21.10
N VAL A 600 -2.22 -9.07 19.99
CA VAL A 600 -1.33 -9.33 18.88
C VAL A 600 -0.27 -8.23 18.87
N ALA A 601 0.98 -8.59 19.14
CA ALA A 601 2.09 -7.65 19.06
C ALA A 601 2.40 -7.32 17.59
N HIS A 602 3.11 -6.21 17.38
CA HIS A 602 3.48 -5.73 16.06
C HIS A 602 4.09 -6.83 15.18
N PHE A 603 3.70 -6.88 13.90
CA PHE A 603 4.05 -7.95 12.95
C PHE A 603 3.78 -9.39 13.43
N GLY A 604 2.94 -9.59 14.45
CA GLY A 604 2.65 -10.91 14.98
C GLY A 604 3.83 -11.52 15.75
N GLU A 605 4.83 -10.73 16.17
CA GLU A 605 6.00 -11.20 16.94
C GLU A 605 5.61 -11.92 18.25
N SER A 606 4.42 -11.62 18.79
CA SER A 606 3.89 -12.26 19.97
C SER A 606 2.37 -12.31 19.91
N ILE A 607 1.79 -13.44 20.33
CA ILE A 607 0.36 -13.64 20.47
C ILE A 607 0.07 -14.05 21.90
N GLU A 608 -0.76 -13.28 22.59
CA GLU A 608 -1.14 -13.55 23.97
C GLU A 608 -2.65 -13.63 24.09
N VAL A 609 -3.15 -14.70 24.71
CA VAL A 609 -4.59 -14.91 24.89
C VAL A 609 -4.92 -14.90 26.38
N PHE A 610 -5.97 -14.17 26.73
CA PHE A 610 -6.46 -14.04 28.10
C PHE A 610 -7.95 -14.40 28.15
N MET A 611 -8.35 -15.05 29.24
CA MET A 611 -9.74 -15.34 29.56
C MET A 611 -10.15 -14.50 30.76
N LEU A 612 -11.33 -13.89 30.69
CA LEU A 612 -11.90 -13.18 31.83
C LEU A 612 -12.48 -14.19 32.82
N ASN A 613 -11.96 -14.20 34.04
CA ASN A 613 -12.57 -14.94 35.13
C ASN A 613 -13.67 -14.09 35.79
N HIS A 614 -14.93 -14.43 35.52
CA HIS A 614 -16.10 -13.70 36.03
C HIS A 614 -16.25 -13.76 37.56
N LEU A 615 -15.63 -14.74 38.24
CA LEU A 615 -15.66 -14.86 39.70
C LEU A 615 -14.66 -13.93 40.37
N THR A 616 -13.45 -13.84 39.81
CA THR A 616 -12.36 -13.02 40.37
C THR A 616 -12.29 -11.63 39.77
N SER A 617 -13.03 -11.40 38.67
CA SER A 617 -12.92 -10.19 37.85
C SER A 617 -11.45 -9.89 37.53
N LYS A 618 -10.74 -10.89 36.98
CA LYS A 618 -9.35 -10.77 36.54
C LYS A 618 -9.12 -11.47 35.20
N TRP A 619 -8.20 -10.94 34.42
CA TRP A 619 -7.71 -11.58 33.20
C TRP A 619 -6.68 -12.64 33.54
N GLU A 620 -6.93 -13.87 33.10
CA GLU A 620 -6.03 -15.00 33.28
C GLU A 620 -5.44 -15.37 31.92
N LYS A 621 -4.11 -15.34 31.80
CA LYS A 621 -3.43 -15.75 30.57
C LYS A 621 -3.65 -17.24 30.35
N ILE A 622 -4.11 -17.60 29.16
CA ILE A 622 -4.29 -18.99 28.75
C ILE A 622 -3.30 -19.36 27.66
N ASN A 623 -2.78 -20.58 27.76
CA ASN A 623 -1.86 -21.14 26.77
C ASN A 623 -2.55 -22.19 25.89
N SER A 624 -3.84 -22.44 26.10
CA SER A 624 -4.62 -23.34 25.28
C SER A 624 -6.08 -22.91 25.20
N LEU A 625 -6.62 -22.93 23.98
CA LEU A 625 -8.03 -22.76 23.66
C LEU A 625 -8.81 -24.09 23.72
N ALA A 626 -8.14 -25.21 24.04
CA ALA A 626 -8.72 -26.56 23.95
C ALA A 626 -9.41 -26.78 22.59
N LYS A 627 -10.71 -27.08 22.59
CA LYS A 627 -11.50 -27.34 21.37
C LYS A 627 -11.92 -26.07 20.61
N LEU A 628 -11.48 -24.90 21.05
CA LEU A 628 -11.86 -23.63 20.44
C LEU A 628 -10.86 -23.20 19.36
N VAL A 629 -11.37 -22.41 18.43
CA VAL A 629 -10.62 -21.76 17.36
C VAL A 629 -11.05 -20.30 17.28
N ILE A 630 -10.08 -19.41 17.04
CA ILE A 630 -10.33 -17.98 16.87
C ILE A 630 -9.99 -17.58 15.44
N TYR A 631 -10.81 -16.72 14.84
CA TYR A 631 -10.59 -16.15 13.52
C TYR A 631 -10.44 -14.64 13.64
N ILE A 632 -9.35 -14.10 13.09
CA ILE A 632 -9.02 -12.68 13.13
C ILE A 632 -8.90 -12.13 11.70
N SER A 633 -9.62 -11.04 11.45
CA SER A 633 -9.54 -10.16 10.29
C SER A 633 -9.25 -8.73 10.77
N ASP A 634 -8.97 -7.80 9.85
CA ASP A 634 -8.56 -6.42 10.18
C ASP A 634 -9.46 -5.72 11.22
N SER A 635 -10.78 -5.85 11.09
CA SER A 635 -11.78 -5.20 11.94
C SER A 635 -12.66 -6.17 12.74
N ALA A 636 -12.46 -7.48 12.59
CA ALA A 636 -13.37 -8.49 13.13
C ALA A 636 -12.63 -9.66 13.79
N CYS A 637 -13.16 -10.14 14.92
CA CYS A 637 -12.69 -11.31 15.62
C CYS A 637 -13.85 -12.14 16.16
N PHE A 638 -13.87 -13.44 15.86
CA PHE A 638 -14.85 -14.35 16.45
C PHE A 638 -14.25 -15.68 16.89
N CYS A 639 -14.86 -16.27 17.90
CA CYS A 639 -14.51 -17.58 18.47
C CYS A 639 -15.60 -18.60 18.14
N SER A 640 -15.19 -19.82 17.78
CA SER A 640 -16.12 -20.93 17.60
C SER A 640 -15.51 -22.26 18.08
N VAL A 641 -16.37 -23.27 18.22
CA VAL A 641 -15.94 -24.63 18.53
C VAL A 641 -15.41 -25.26 17.24
N ALA A 642 -14.16 -25.71 17.28
CA ALA A 642 -13.54 -26.41 16.17
C ALA A 642 -14.31 -27.71 15.88
N LYS A 643 -14.65 -27.90 14.61
CA LYS A 643 -15.38 -29.09 14.15
C LYS A 643 -14.47 -30.22 13.69
N MET A 644 -13.17 -29.92 13.62
CA MET A 644 -12.10 -30.82 13.23
C MET A 644 -10.95 -30.69 14.26
N PRO A 645 -10.38 -31.81 14.76
CA PRO A 645 -9.25 -31.77 15.70
C PRO A 645 -8.07 -30.93 15.20
N GLU A 646 -7.86 -30.89 13.88
CA GLU A 646 -6.80 -30.13 13.24
C GLU A 646 -7.01 -28.61 13.30
N MET A 647 -8.13 -28.11 13.79
CA MET A 647 -8.37 -26.68 14.01
C MET A 647 -8.36 -26.29 15.49
N GLU A 648 -8.38 -27.28 16.39
CA GLU A 648 -8.34 -27.05 17.82
C GLU A 648 -7.07 -26.29 18.21
N ASN A 649 -7.19 -25.41 19.20
CA ASN A 649 -6.07 -24.68 19.78
C ASN A 649 -5.32 -23.73 18.81
N LYS A 650 -6.03 -23.16 17.83
CA LYS A 650 -5.45 -22.33 16.76
C LYS A 650 -6.14 -20.98 16.59
N ILE A 651 -5.38 -20.02 16.06
CA ILE A 651 -5.84 -18.69 15.70
C ILE A 651 -5.56 -18.46 14.21
N PHE A 652 -6.60 -18.34 13.39
CA PHE A 652 -6.47 -18.13 11.96
C PHE A 652 -6.46 -16.63 11.63
N PHE A 653 -5.47 -16.20 10.87
CA PHE A 653 -5.34 -14.82 10.42
C PHE A 653 -5.74 -14.72 8.95
N ALA A 654 -6.35 -13.62 8.55
CA ALA A 654 -6.67 -13.31 7.16
C ALA A 654 -5.41 -12.94 6.32
N ARG A 655 -4.39 -13.79 6.37
CA ARG A 655 -3.07 -13.62 5.73
C ARG A 655 -2.68 -14.88 4.97
N LEU A 656 -2.04 -14.72 3.82
CA LEU A 656 -1.52 -15.83 3.03
C LEU A 656 0.00 -15.89 3.13
N TYR A 657 0.59 -17.07 3.24
CA TYR A 657 2.03 -17.23 3.26
C TYR A 657 2.61 -17.25 1.83
N ASN A 658 3.69 -16.50 1.58
CA ASN A 658 4.15 -16.20 0.22
C ASN A 658 4.65 -17.41 -0.57
N LYS A 659 5.27 -18.41 0.10
CA LYS A 659 5.90 -19.53 -0.61
C LYS A 659 4.88 -20.51 -1.21
N ASN A 660 3.77 -20.73 -0.52
CA ASN A 660 2.74 -21.70 -0.92
C ASN A 660 1.37 -21.06 -1.20
N GLY A 661 1.19 -19.78 -0.91
CA GLY A 661 -0.04 -19.03 -1.16
C GLY A 661 -1.24 -19.43 -0.28
N LYS A 662 -0.98 -20.06 0.88
CA LYS A 662 -1.99 -20.62 1.78
C LYS A 662 -2.20 -19.79 3.03
N VAL A 663 -3.37 -19.93 3.65
CA VAL A 663 -3.73 -19.25 4.90
C VAL A 663 -2.75 -19.58 6.03
N ALA A 664 -2.30 -18.53 6.72
CA ALA A 664 -1.49 -18.62 7.93
C ALA A 664 -2.35 -18.76 9.19
N PHE A 665 -1.94 -19.63 10.11
CA PHE A 665 -2.55 -19.75 11.45
C PHE A 665 -1.47 -19.84 12.52
N TYR A 666 -1.76 -19.30 13.71
CA TYR A 666 -0.92 -19.43 14.88
C TYR A 666 -1.38 -20.62 15.73
N SER A 667 -0.43 -21.47 16.12
CA SER A 667 -0.69 -22.57 17.06
C SER A 667 -0.23 -22.16 18.45
N LEU A 668 -1.14 -22.14 19.41
CA LEU A 668 -0.81 -21.88 20.82
C LEU A 668 0.03 -23.01 21.42
N GLU A 669 -0.04 -24.22 20.86
CA GLU A 669 0.77 -25.36 21.29
C GLU A 669 2.24 -25.19 20.94
N THR A 670 2.53 -24.72 19.72
CA THR A 670 3.92 -24.56 19.26
C THR A 670 4.47 -23.16 19.51
N GLY A 671 3.60 -22.17 19.74
CA GLY A 671 3.96 -20.76 19.82
C GLY A 671 4.46 -20.16 18.50
N MET A 672 4.06 -20.73 17.35
CA MET A 672 4.54 -20.34 16.01
C MET A 672 3.38 -20.29 15.00
N TYR A 673 3.61 -19.62 13.88
CA TYR A 673 2.73 -19.63 12.72
C TYR A 673 3.01 -20.82 11.81
N HIS A 674 1.96 -21.27 11.13
CA HIS A 674 1.99 -22.42 10.24
C HIS A 674 1.04 -22.25 9.06
N THR A 675 1.20 -23.10 8.04
CA THR A 675 0.22 -23.31 6.96
C THR A 675 -0.23 -24.77 6.89
N LEU A 676 -1.50 -25.01 6.54
CA LEU A 676 -2.06 -26.36 6.37
C LEU A 676 -2.01 -26.83 4.92
N ASN A 677 -1.77 -28.13 4.71
CA ASN A 677 -1.99 -28.83 3.45
C ASN A 677 -2.75 -30.13 3.70
N ALA A 678 -4.04 -30.16 3.35
CA ALA A 678 -4.87 -31.36 3.49
C ALA A 678 -4.68 -32.06 4.85
N LYS A 679 -4.74 -31.26 5.93
CA LYS A 679 -4.59 -31.62 7.36
C LYS A 679 -3.16 -31.73 7.92
N ASN A 680 -2.12 -31.64 7.09
CA ASN A 680 -0.73 -31.64 7.56
C ASN A 680 -0.17 -30.22 7.69
N ILE A 681 0.66 -29.98 8.71
CA ILE A 681 1.48 -28.76 8.81
C ILE A 681 2.54 -28.84 7.70
N GLU A 682 2.61 -27.81 6.87
CA GLU A 682 3.52 -27.75 5.73
C GLU A 682 4.75 -26.88 6.01
N GLU A 683 4.55 -25.68 6.52
CA GLU A 683 5.61 -24.75 6.89
C GLU A 683 5.34 -24.16 8.28
N SER A 684 6.42 -23.80 8.98
CA SER A 684 6.41 -23.14 10.28
C SER A 684 7.29 -21.90 10.24
N PHE A 685 6.85 -20.80 10.84
CA PHE A 685 7.55 -19.52 10.84
C PHE A 685 7.19 -18.68 12.08
N GLU A 686 8.03 -17.71 12.41
CA GLU A 686 8.03 -17.03 13.73
C GLU A 686 7.09 -15.82 13.81
N ASP A 687 6.88 -15.09 12.71
CA ASP A 687 6.14 -13.81 12.67
C ASP A 687 5.41 -13.63 11.33
N PHE A 688 4.85 -12.46 11.04
CA PHE A 688 4.21 -12.20 9.74
C PHE A 688 5.19 -11.98 8.57
N VAL A 689 6.50 -12.08 8.75
CA VAL A 689 7.48 -11.89 7.67
C VAL A 689 7.33 -13.01 6.64
N GLY A 690 7.22 -12.61 5.37
CA GLY A 690 6.96 -13.55 4.28
C GLY A 690 5.48 -13.96 4.14
N THR A 691 4.56 -13.30 4.84
CA THR A 691 3.12 -13.36 4.54
C THR A 691 2.68 -12.16 3.69
N LYS A 692 1.66 -12.36 2.85
CA LYS A 692 0.90 -11.38 2.09
C LYS A 692 -0.39 -11.07 2.85
N HIS A 693 -0.64 -9.78 3.02
CA HIS A 693 -1.88 -9.22 3.54
C HIS A 693 -2.62 -8.56 2.37
N TYR A 694 -3.94 -8.48 2.45
CA TYR A 694 -4.83 -7.75 1.52
C TYR A 694 -5.24 -6.36 2.06
N PRO A 695 -4.32 -5.38 2.16
CA PRO A 695 -4.64 -4.09 2.81
C PRO A 695 -5.66 -3.23 2.05
N PHE A 696 -5.91 -3.50 0.77
CA PHE A 696 -6.82 -2.70 -0.07
C PHE A 696 -8.03 -3.47 -0.60
N ASN A 697 -8.09 -4.79 -0.35
CA ASN A 697 -9.23 -5.61 -0.71
C ASN A 697 -9.95 -5.96 0.60
N PRO A 698 -11.22 -5.57 0.77
CA PRO A 698 -11.99 -5.98 1.93
C PRO A 698 -11.95 -7.49 2.07
N HIS A 699 -11.63 -7.97 3.27
CA HIS A 699 -11.52 -9.39 3.53
C HIS A 699 -12.00 -9.71 4.94
N VAL A 700 -12.66 -10.84 5.07
CA VAL A 700 -13.26 -11.25 6.34
C VAL A 700 -13.42 -12.76 6.41
N TRP A 701 -13.34 -13.31 7.61
CA TRP A 701 -13.77 -14.67 7.87
C TRP A 701 -15.30 -14.75 7.86
N ILE A 702 -15.86 -15.68 7.10
CA ILE A 702 -17.31 -15.85 7.00
C ILE A 702 -17.71 -17.33 7.06
N GLU A 703 -18.77 -17.63 7.80
CA GLU A 703 -19.37 -18.95 7.83
C GLU A 703 -20.24 -19.18 6.58
N PRO A 704 -19.93 -20.16 5.71
CA PRO A 704 -20.77 -20.46 4.56
C PRO A 704 -22.11 -21.04 5.02
N ARG A 705 -23.20 -20.31 4.78
CA ARG A 705 -24.58 -20.66 5.14
C ARG A 705 -25.52 -20.37 3.97
N TRP A 706 -26.23 -21.40 3.52
CA TRP A 706 -26.98 -21.43 2.25
C TRP A 706 -28.50 -21.55 2.44
N PHE A 707 -29.03 -21.10 3.59
CA PHE A 707 -30.39 -21.39 4.07
C PHE A 707 -31.49 -21.29 3.02
#